data_AF-G8ZQX4-F1
#
_entry.id   AF-G8ZQX4-F1
#
_cell.length_a   1.000
_cell.length_b   1.000
_cell.length_c   1.000
_cell.angle_alpha   90.00
_cell.angle_beta   90.00
_cell.angle_gamma   90.00
#
_symmetry.space_group_name_H-M   'P 1'
#
loop_
_entity.id
_entity.type
_entity.pdbx_description
1 polymer ?
#
loop_
_entity_poly.entity_id
_entity_poly.type
_entity_poly.pdbx_seq_one_letter_code
_entity_poly.pdbx_strand_id
1 'polypeptide(L)'
;MPNFADSFWSEDLVSGIQVLFEKLYDGCEECDMFIQLFASRMQFEVNYGRQLGGVSTGIDHLDKVKNDPEVTTANALLSMTAQMVQEGKHHLSVASNIEAFILQPFSQWCDDHRKRVEYSEKSLKSNVGNYQKSRKYVSKLEREYFNKCRQLEDFKRSNFNEDELVNATASLKLQEKYEDDVAREKDFQHFATVAGIEFDFKSMREALQLLLKELPKSEYRVPLINYTLQNTNSGGEITKFVMEHMSLKDIDQAETFGQDLLNLGFLKYCNGVGNTFVNSKKFQYQWKGYAYKFANLPQPFAESEINIPQMDPKLSNYLQDFTSKMSPGSPIPSTPAASSVTVPSLSDSEKELFRLRKEAELADSKYRQECFKMDSLRCSIEELMVDHLSFMEKCELDRLKAVKKVTFDFCGAIGNKISSLKISVDTMLENNDRMDPTGDLLNLLSQCRTGVFQPRAITYNNYYNPGAFQNFGIDLESRCRLDKKVVPLIASVILSYMDQVYPELPSDKVRTAVWTAPVKLNLTHQLRHLLNQRQLHDDTEVLEVIEDYNGEPSTVASVLKIYLLELPERLITKDIYDVLKVLYAEYSLPATTDEEEPTSEEVKGQEADKKLEIDNNRITGLATTLATLPKPHIATLDAIITHFYRLIKILKMGESGALAAAEFTSAISQEFANCIIEVRMPDGNDLGYKIFYDLLTHRKQIFGELKRQGTKKKDNP
;
A
#
# COMPACT_ATOMS: atom_id res chain seq x y z
N MET A 1 23.37 -20.49 24.67
CA MET A 1 23.62 -19.12 24.18
C MET A 1 23.51 -18.18 25.37
N PRO A 2 24.30 -17.10 25.43
CA PRO A 2 24.12 -16.07 26.46
C PRO A 2 22.70 -15.49 26.39
N ASN A 3 22.12 -15.18 27.54
CA ASN A 3 20.80 -14.58 27.71
C ASN A 3 20.93 -13.23 28.45
N PHE A 4 19.86 -12.43 28.52
CA PHE A 4 19.94 -11.12 29.18
C PHE A 4 20.24 -11.23 30.68
N ALA A 5 19.62 -12.21 31.35
CA ALA A 5 19.79 -12.41 32.79
C ALA A 5 21.22 -12.75 33.20
N ASP A 6 22.05 -13.31 32.31
CA ASP A 6 23.45 -13.65 32.57
C ASP A 6 24.45 -12.60 32.04
N SER A 7 23.99 -11.64 31.21
CA SER A 7 24.89 -10.78 30.41
C SER A 7 24.96 -9.32 30.86
N PHE A 8 23.96 -8.81 31.57
CA PHE A 8 23.86 -7.37 31.91
C PHE A 8 24.15 -7.05 33.38
N TRP A 9 25.16 -7.71 33.95
CA TRP A 9 25.66 -7.45 35.31
C TRP A 9 26.78 -6.41 35.34
N SER A 10 26.86 -5.66 36.44
CA SER A 10 27.90 -4.66 36.69
C SER A 10 28.08 -4.49 38.22
N GLU A 11 29.26 -4.09 38.68
CA GLU A 11 29.56 -3.97 40.12
C GLU A 11 28.66 -2.95 40.85
N ASP A 12 28.25 -1.91 40.12
CA ASP A 12 27.36 -0.85 40.59
C ASP A 12 25.87 -1.17 40.37
N LEU A 13 25.56 -2.28 39.67
CA LEU A 13 24.25 -2.75 39.21
C LEU A 13 23.47 -1.78 38.30
N VAL A 14 24.00 -0.59 38.03
CA VAL A 14 23.32 0.43 37.20
C VAL A 14 23.81 0.38 35.76
N SER A 15 25.12 0.25 35.56
CA SER A 15 25.74 0.32 34.23
C SER A 15 25.16 -0.71 33.26
N GLY A 16 24.99 -1.96 33.70
CA GLY A 16 24.41 -3.03 32.87
C GLY A 16 22.94 -2.76 32.47
N ILE A 17 22.13 -2.27 33.41
CA ILE A 17 20.74 -1.86 33.16
C ILE A 17 20.72 -0.70 32.15
N GLN A 18 21.55 0.32 32.34
CA GLN A 18 21.59 1.47 31.45
C GLN A 18 21.89 1.07 30.00
N VAL A 19 22.93 0.25 29.79
CA VAL A 19 23.31 -0.22 28.45
C VAL A 19 22.18 -1.02 27.80
N LEU A 20 21.53 -1.92 28.54
CA LEU A 20 20.44 -2.72 27.99
C LEU A 20 19.25 -1.84 27.59
N PHE A 21 18.78 -0.97 28.49
CA PHE A 21 17.58 -0.17 28.23
C PHE A 21 17.81 0.87 27.14
N GLU A 22 19.01 1.43 27.02
CA GLU A 22 19.39 2.25 25.85
C GLU A 22 19.16 1.48 24.53
N LYS A 23 19.60 0.21 24.47
CA LYS A 23 19.39 -0.64 23.28
C LYS A 23 17.93 -1.04 23.06
N LEU A 24 17.15 -1.24 24.12
CA LEU A 24 15.71 -1.51 24.00
C LEU A 24 14.95 -0.28 23.47
N TYR A 25 15.35 0.92 23.88
CA TYR A 25 14.79 2.16 23.32
C TYR A 25 15.23 2.36 21.87
N ASP A 26 16.48 2.08 21.50
CA ASP A 26 16.91 2.07 20.09
C ASP A 26 15.99 1.15 19.25
N GLY A 27 15.62 -0.02 19.78
CA GLY A 27 14.67 -0.94 19.14
C GLY A 27 13.25 -0.39 19.02
N CYS A 28 12.79 0.45 19.96
CA CYS A 28 11.51 1.16 19.86
C CYS A 28 11.55 2.24 18.77
N GLU A 29 12.63 3.02 18.71
CA GLU A 29 12.82 4.06 17.68
C GLU A 29 12.96 3.43 16.28
N GLU A 30 13.59 2.25 16.17
CA GLU A 30 13.61 1.48 14.93
C GLU A 30 12.18 1.16 14.44
N CYS A 31 11.27 0.76 15.34
CA CYS A 31 9.88 0.53 14.96
C CYS A 31 9.20 1.78 14.42
N ASP A 32 9.47 2.96 14.99
CA ASP A 32 8.93 4.23 14.51
C ASP A 32 9.45 4.57 13.11
N MET A 33 10.72 4.25 12.81
CA MET A 33 11.27 4.39 11.46
C MET A 33 10.54 3.50 10.44
N PHE A 34 10.18 2.26 10.81
CA PHE A 34 9.36 1.38 9.96
C PHE A 34 7.95 1.97 9.73
N ILE A 35 7.31 2.49 10.78
CA ILE A 35 6.00 3.15 10.68
C ILE A 35 6.08 4.34 9.71
N GLN A 36 7.09 5.20 9.86
CA GLN A 36 7.31 6.36 8.98
C GLN A 36 7.52 5.94 7.52
N LEU A 37 8.32 4.89 7.29
CA LEU A 37 8.56 4.34 5.95
C LEU A 37 7.25 3.85 5.31
N PHE A 38 6.46 3.05 6.05
CA PHE A 38 5.21 2.50 5.55
C PHE A 38 4.15 3.59 5.31
N ALA A 39 4.07 4.58 6.19
CA ALA A 39 3.17 5.73 6.03
C ALA A 39 3.54 6.58 4.82
N SER A 40 4.84 6.81 4.61
CA SER A 40 5.34 7.53 3.42
C SER A 40 4.97 6.78 2.14
N ARG A 41 5.21 5.46 2.09
CA ARG A 41 4.82 4.64 0.93
C ARG A 41 3.31 4.69 0.68
N MET A 42 2.50 4.52 1.72
CA MET A 42 1.05 4.62 1.62
C MET A 42 0.61 5.95 1.00
N GLN A 43 1.19 7.08 1.44
CA GLN A 43 0.85 8.39 0.91
C GLN A 43 1.21 8.51 -0.59
N PHE A 44 2.33 7.93 -1.03
CA PHE A 44 2.69 7.90 -2.45
C PHE A 44 1.67 7.10 -3.27
N GLU A 45 1.23 5.94 -2.78
CA GLU A 45 0.19 5.12 -3.40
C GLU A 45 -1.15 5.87 -3.49
N VAL A 46 -1.54 6.62 -2.45
CA VAL A 46 -2.75 7.47 -2.47
C VAL A 46 -2.65 8.56 -3.53
N ASN A 47 -1.53 9.28 -3.55
CA ASN A 47 -1.34 10.39 -4.47
C ASN A 47 -1.35 9.89 -5.93
N TYR A 48 -0.59 8.84 -6.22
CA TYR A 48 -0.53 8.26 -7.56
C TYR A 48 -1.87 7.67 -7.99
N GLY A 49 -2.54 6.92 -7.11
CA GLY A 49 -3.85 6.36 -7.38
C GLY A 49 -4.93 7.40 -7.68
N ARG A 50 -4.90 8.55 -6.99
CA ARG A 50 -5.80 9.68 -7.27
C ARG A 50 -5.51 10.36 -8.59
N GLN A 51 -4.22 10.56 -8.93
CA GLN A 51 -3.82 11.15 -10.20
C GLN A 51 -4.28 10.30 -11.38
N LEU A 52 -4.06 8.98 -11.31
CA LEU A 52 -4.53 8.03 -12.33
C LEU A 52 -6.07 7.97 -12.39
N GLY A 53 -6.74 7.96 -11.24
CA GLY A 53 -8.21 7.96 -11.19
C GLY A 53 -8.85 9.22 -11.80
N GLY A 54 -8.12 10.33 -11.85
CA GLY A 54 -8.55 11.59 -12.45
C GLY A 54 -8.10 11.80 -13.90
N VAL A 55 -7.47 10.82 -14.55
CA VAL A 55 -6.89 11.02 -15.90
C VAL A 55 -7.96 11.39 -16.94
N SER A 56 -9.18 10.85 -16.81
CA SER A 56 -10.27 11.11 -17.75
C SER A 56 -10.74 12.57 -17.73
N THR A 57 -10.61 13.27 -16.60
CA THR A 57 -11.00 14.69 -16.53
C THR A 57 -9.95 15.62 -17.14
N GLY A 58 -8.73 15.13 -17.38
CA GLY A 58 -7.67 15.87 -18.06
C GLY A 58 -7.69 15.76 -19.59
N ILE A 59 -8.56 14.92 -20.17
CA ILE A 59 -8.66 14.73 -21.62
C ILE A 59 -9.91 15.45 -22.15
N ASP A 60 -9.69 16.60 -22.78
CA ASP A 60 -10.77 17.38 -23.37
C ASP A 60 -11.52 16.59 -24.45
N HIS A 61 -12.84 16.76 -24.46
CA HIS A 61 -13.74 16.19 -25.49
C HIS A 61 -13.74 14.65 -25.60
N LEU A 62 -13.25 13.92 -24.60
CA LEU A 62 -13.30 12.45 -24.57
C LEU A 62 -14.73 11.91 -24.76
N ASP A 63 -15.76 12.65 -24.31
CA ASP A 63 -17.16 12.25 -24.50
C ASP A 63 -17.63 12.32 -25.97
N LYS A 64 -17.00 13.14 -26.82
CA LYS A 64 -17.33 13.18 -28.26
C LYS A 64 -16.89 11.90 -28.98
N VAL A 65 -15.82 11.29 -28.49
CA VAL A 65 -15.24 10.05 -29.02
C VAL A 65 -16.19 8.85 -28.80
N LYS A 66 -17.03 8.88 -27.76
CA LYS A 66 -18.01 7.83 -27.46
C LYS A 66 -19.14 7.70 -28.48
N ASN A 67 -19.32 8.69 -29.36
CA ASN A 67 -20.43 8.74 -30.29
C ASN A 67 -20.17 8.01 -31.61
N ASP A 68 -18.94 7.53 -31.84
CA ASP A 68 -18.56 6.81 -33.06
C ASP A 68 -17.95 5.44 -32.71
N PRO A 69 -18.80 4.42 -32.44
CA PRO A 69 -18.35 3.10 -31.98
C PRO A 69 -17.61 2.31 -33.07
N GLU A 70 -17.66 2.76 -34.32
CA GLU A 70 -17.04 2.06 -35.46
C GLU A 70 -15.57 2.45 -35.64
N VAL A 71 -15.09 3.51 -34.99
CA VAL A 71 -13.70 3.96 -35.08
C VAL A 71 -12.86 3.22 -34.02
N THR A 72 -11.99 2.32 -34.49
CA THR A 72 -11.20 1.44 -33.63
C THR A 72 -10.17 2.21 -32.80
N THR A 73 -9.57 3.26 -33.37
CA THR A 73 -8.64 4.15 -32.65
C THR A 73 -9.30 4.93 -31.50
N ALA A 74 -10.55 5.36 -31.68
CA ALA A 74 -11.38 6.00 -30.66
C ALA A 74 -11.68 5.06 -29.50
N ASN A 75 -12.08 3.81 -29.81
CA ASN A 75 -12.32 2.77 -28.83
C ASN A 75 -11.06 2.42 -28.03
N ALA A 76 -9.90 2.35 -28.69
CA ALA A 76 -8.62 2.10 -28.02
C ALA A 76 -8.30 3.22 -27.00
N LEU A 77 -8.48 4.50 -27.35
CA LEU A 77 -8.28 5.62 -26.44
C LEU A 77 -9.18 5.54 -25.20
N LEU A 78 -10.47 5.25 -25.39
CA LEU A 78 -11.43 5.09 -24.30
C LEU A 78 -11.04 3.94 -23.37
N SER A 79 -10.65 2.80 -23.94
CA SER A 79 -10.24 1.64 -23.19
C SER A 79 -8.95 1.89 -22.40
N MET A 80 -7.92 2.48 -23.02
CA MET A 80 -6.67 2.83 -22.33
C MET A 80 -6.91 3.78 -21.16
N THR A 81 -7.77 4.78 -21.34
CA THR A 81 -8.18 5.69 -20.27
C THR A 81 -8.86 4.94 -19.12
N ALA A 82 -9.77 4.01 -19.43
CA ALA A 82 -10.44 3.19 -18.42
C ALA A 82 -9.47 2.28 -17.65
N GLN A 83 -8.46 1.69 -18.33
CA GLN A 83 -7.43 0.89 -17.68
C GLN A 83 -6.56 1.72 -16.73
N MET A 84 -6.18 2.95 -17.09
CA MET A 84 -5.46 3.86 -16.18
C MET A 84 -6.28 4.20 -14.93
N VAL A 85 -7.58 4.45 -15.08
CA VAL A 85 -8.48 4.67 -13.92
C VAL A 85 -8.54 3.42 -13.03
N GLN A 86 -8.57 2.23 -13.64
CA GLN A 86 -8.58 0.96 -12.92
C GLN A 86 -7.25 0.70 -12.18
N GLU A 87 -6.11 1.02 -12.81
CA GLU A 87 -4.78 1.04 -12.19
C GLU A 87 -4.78 1.94 -10.94
N GLY A 88 -5.35 3.16 -11.06
CA GLY A 88 -5.49 4.08 -9.94
C GLY A 88 -6.24 3.49 -8.75
N LYS A 89 -7.33 2.74 -8.99
CA LYS A 89 -8.06 2.02 -7.93
C LYS A 89 -7.22 0.93 -7.27
N HIS A 90 -6.36 0.24 -8.03
CA HIS A 90 -5.47 -0.77 -7.47
C HIS A 90 -4.44 -0.14 -6.51
N HIS A 91 -3.85 0.99 -6.87
CA HIS A 91 -2.95 1.75 -5.99
C HIS A 91 -3.66 2.24 -4.71
N LEU A 92 -4.89 2.76 -4.83
CA LEU A 92 -5.70 3.13 -3.65
C LEU A 92 -6.01 1.93 -2.74
N SER A 93 -6.23 0.75 -3.32
CA SER A 93 -6.41 -0.49 -2.55
C SER A 93 -5.13 -0.91 -1.84
N VAL A 94 -3.95 -0.75 -2.45
CA VAL A 94 -2.65 -1.00 -1.77
C VAL A 94 -2.51 -0.07 -0.57
N ALA A 95 -2.77 1.23 -0.75
CA ALA A 95 -2.71 2.20 0.34
C ALA A 95 -3.64 1.83 1.51
N SER A 96 -4.91 1.51 1.22
CA SER A 96 -5.88 1.10 2.23
C SER A 96 -5.44 -0.18 2.98
N ASN A 97 -4.83 -1.15 2.28
CA ASN A 97 -4.30 -2.35 2.90
C ASN A 97 -3.11 -2.05 3.83
N ILE A 98 -2.21 -1.14 3.43
CA ILE A 98 -1.09 -0.70 4.27
C ILE A 98 -1.63 -0.01 5.53
N GLU A 99 -2.64 0.85 5.41
CA GLU A 99 -3.24 1.53 6.56
C GLU A 99 -3.84 0.53 7.56
N ALA A 100 -4.76 -0.31 7.10
CA ALA A 100 -5.60 -1.15 7.95
C ALA A 100 -4.87 -2.37 8.53
N PHE A 101 -4.01 -3.01 7.74
CA PHE A 101 -3.38 -4.28 8.15
C PHE A 101 -1.98 -4.12 8.71
N ILE A 102 -1.36 -2.94 8.57
CA ILE A 102 0.04 -2.72 8.89
C ILE A 102 0.17 -1.55 9.86
N LEU A 103 -0.12 -0.32 9.42
CA LEU A 103 0.13 0.88 10.20
C LEU A 103 -0.67 0.92 11.50
N GLN A 104 -1.99 0.73 11.44
CA GLN A 104 -2.85 0.75 12.63
C GLN A 104 -2.45 -0.30 13.68
N PRO A 105 -2.38 -1.62 13.34
CA PRO A 105 -2.06 -2.63 14.34
C PRO A 105 -0.61 -2.56 14.83
N PHE A 106 0.35 -2.23 13.97
CA PHE A 106 1.76 -2.17 14.37
C PHE A 106 2.03 -0.96 15.26
N SER A 107 1.47 0.22 14.94
CA SER A 107 1.63 1.42 15.79
C SER A 107 1.10 1.18 17.19
N GLN A 108 -0.11 0.60 17.31
CA GLN A 108 -0.69 0.26 18.61
C GLN A 108 0.19 -0.75 19.37
N TRP A 109 0.73 -1.76 18.68
CA TRP A 109 1.62 -2.74 19.30
C TRP A 109 2.93 -2.11 19.79
N CYS A 110 3.51 -1.17 19.02
CA CYS A 110 4.72 -0.42 19.36
C CYS A 110 4.52 0.44 20.62
N ASP A 111 3.40 1.16 20.71
CA ASP A 111 3.04 1.95 21.89
C ASP A 111 2.98 1.08 23.15
N ASP A 112 2.37 -0.10 23.04
CA ASP A 112 2.24 -1.02 24.17
C ASP A 112 3.57 -1.70 24.52
N HIS A 113 4.45 -1.94 23.54
CA HIS A 113 5.81 -2.43 23.77
C HIS A 113 6.66 -1.38 24.51
N ARG A 114 6.62 -0.13 24.08
CA ARG A 114 7.33 0.99 24.72
C ARG A 114 6.94 1.12 26.21
N LYS A 115 5.65 1.03 26.53
CA LYS A 115 5.15 1.03 27.92
C LYS A 115 5.72 -0.14 28.75
N ARG A 116 5.89 -1.34 28.16
CA ARG A 116 6.49 -2.50 28.87
C ARG A 116 7.97 -2.26 29.19
N VAL A 117 8.71 -1.66 28.27
CA VAL A 117 10.12 -1.29 28.46
C VAL A 117 10.24 -0.23 29.56
N GLU A 118 9.48 0.85 29.46
CA GLU A 118 9.47 1.94 30.47
C GLU A 118 9.13 1.45 31.88
N TYR A 119 8.11 0.58 32.01
CA TYR A 119 7.73 0.01 33.29
C TYR A 119 8.87 -0.80 33.93
N SER A 120 9.52 -1.65 33.13
CA SER A 120 10.62 -2.50 33.57
C SER A 120 11.84 -1.68 34.01
N GLU A 121 12.21 -0.68 33.21
CA GLU A 121 13.32 0.23 33.51
C GLU A 121 13.10 0.97 34.83
N LYS A 122 11.89 1.55 34.99
CA LYS A 122 11.53 2.33 36.18
C LYS A 122 11.56 1.46 37.44
N SER A 123 11.04 0.23 37.36
CA SER A 123 11.06 -0.73 38.47
C SER A 123 12.49 -1.02 38.91
N LEU A 124 13.36 -1.36 37.96
CA LEU A 124 14.74 -1.71 38.25
C LEU A 124 15.57 -0.52 38.77
N LYS A 125 15.52 0.63 38.09
CA LYS A 125 16.26 1.84 38.50
C LYS A 125 15.86 2.30 39.90
N SER A 126 14.57 2.23 40.24
CA SER A 126 14.08 2.58 41.59
C SER A 126 14.67 1.68 42.67
N ASN A 127 14.65 0.36 42.45
CA ASN A 127 15.14 -0.62 43.43
C ASN A 127 16.66 -0.59 43.58
N VAL A 128 17.40 -0.52 42.47
CA VAL A 128 18.87 -0.37 42.50
C VAL A 128 19.27 0.95 43.18
N GLY A 129 18.54 2.04 42.93
CA GLY A 129 18.77 3.31 43.62
C GLY A 129 18.59 3.23 45.14
N ASN A 130 17.61 2.44 45.61
CA ASN A 130 17.41 2.20 47.04
C ASN A 130 18.54 1.37 47.65
N TYR A 131 19.02 0.35 46.95
CA TYR A 131 20.17 -0.43 47.40
C TYR A 131 21.47 0.36 47.47
N GLN A 132 21.73 1.22 46.49
CA GLN A 132 22.90 2.12 46.54
C GLN A 132 22.85 3.05 47.75
N LYS A 133 21.67 3.55 48.15
CA LYS A 133 21.52 4.33 49.39
C LYS A 133 21.82 3.48 50.62
N SER A 134 21.30 2.25 50.67
CA SER A 134 21.57 1.31 51.78
C SER A 134 23.05 0.96 51.89
N ARG A 135 23.72 0.67 50.77
CA ARG A 135 25.16 0.37 50.71
C ARG A 135 26.01 1.54 51.24
N LYS A 136 25.66 2.78 50.87
CA LYS A 136 26.32 3.98 51.42
C LYS A 136 26.11 4.14 52.93
N TYR A 137 24.92 3.81 53.42
CA TYR A 137 24.61 3.85 54.85
C TYR A 137 25.40 2.80 55.64
N VAL A 138 25.46 1.56 55.16
CA VAL A 138 26.25 0.48 55.78
C VAL A 138 27.74 0.83 55.81
N SER A 139 28.30 1.37 54.72
CA SER A 139 29.70 1.83 54.70
C SER A 139 29.97 2.98 55.70
N LYS A 140 28.98 3.84 55.96
CA LYS A 140 29.09 4.86 57.02
C LYS A 140 29.14 4.22 58.41
N LEU A 141 28.29 3.22 58.68
CA LEU A 141 28.26 2.50 59.96
C LEU A 141 29.54 1.68 60.18
N GLU A 142 30.07 1.07 59.13
CA GLU A 142 31.36 0.38 59.14
C GLU A 142 32.46 1.33 59.63
N ARG A 143 32.58 2.51 59.00
CA ARG A 143 33.58 3.51 59.40
C ARG A 143 33.36 4.02 60.83
N GLU A 144 32.11 4.19 61.25
CA GLU A 144 31.76 4.58 62.62
C GLU A 144 32.22 3.52 63.63
N TYR A 145 31.94 2.24 63.37
CA TYR A 145 32.39 1.12 64.18
C TYR A 145 33.92 1.05 64.27
N PHE A 146 34.64 1.09 63.14
CA PHE A 146 36.10 1.07 63.15
C PHE A 146 36.70 2.26 63.91
N ASN A 147 36.10 3.44 63.81
CA ASN A 147 36.52 4.61 64.58
C ASN A 147 36.30 4.41 66.09
N LYS A 148 35.18 3.80 66.50
CA LYS A 148 34.91 3.47 67.91
C LYS A 148 35.86 2.42 68.46
N CYS A 149 36.16 1.38 67.69
CA CYS A 149 37.19 0.39 68.04
C CYS A 149 38.57 1.04 68.21
N ARG A 150 38.95 1.92 67.28
CA ARG A 150 40.21 2.66 67.39
C ARG A 150 40.27 3.52 68.66
N GLN A 151 39.21 4.27 68.95
CA GLN A 151 39.12 5.08 70.18
C GLN A 151 39.26 4.22 71.44
N LEU A 152 38.59 3.07 71.48
CA LEU A 152 38.67 2.13 72.59
C LEU A 152 40.10 1.58 72.77
N GLU A 153 40.75 1.15 71.69
CA GLU A 153 42.11 0.58 71.73
C GLU A 153 43.17 1.64 72.07
N ASP A 154 43.07 2.84 71.50
CA ASP A 154 43.94 3.97 71.83
C ASP A 154 43.79 4.37 73.31
N PHE A 155 42.56 4.35 73.85
CA PHE A 155 42.28 4.61 75.26
C PHE A 155 42.86 3.54 76.19
N LYS A 156 42.70 2.24 75.85
CA LYS A 156 43.30 1.13 76.61
C LYS A 156 44.82 1.27 76.70
N ARG A 157 45.48 1.49 75.55
CA ARG A 157 46.95 1.60 75.46
C ARG A 157 47.52 2.80 76.23
N SER A 158 46.76 3.90 76.32
CA SER A 158 47.25 5.14 76.92
C SER A 158 47.04 5.21 78.43
N ASN A 159 46.05 4.49 78.98
CA ASN A 159 45.58 4.67 80.36
C ASN A 159 45.71 3.43 81.25
N PHE A 160 46.03 2.25 80.71
CA PHE A 160 46.15 1.01 81.48
C PHE A 160 47.39 0.22 81.06
N ASN A 161 48.11 -0.34 82.05
CA ASN A 161 49.05 -1.44 81.80
C ASN A 161 48.31 -2.79 81.75
N GLU A 162 49.00 -3.87 81.41
CA GLU A 162 48.39 -5.18 81.16
C GLU A 162 47.65 -5.74 82.40
N ASP A 163 48.23 -5.58 83.59
CA ASP A 163 47.63 -6.02 84.85
C ASP A 163 46.44 -5.14 85.29
N GLU A 164 46.54 -3.82 85.11
CA GLU A 164 45.46 -2.87 85.39
C GLU A 164 44.27 -3.07 84.47
N LEU A 165 44.50 -3.42 83.20
CA LEU A 165 43.44 -3.69 82.24
C LEU A 165 42.67 -4.97 82.59
N VAL A 166 43.37 -6.01 83.05
CA VAL A 166 42.74 -7.26 83.53
C VAL A 166 41.83 -6.96 84.74
N ASN A 167 42.32 -6.16 85.69
CA ASN A 167 41.55 -5.74 86.86
C ASN A 167 40.34 -4.88 86.48
N ALA A 168 40.51 -3.87 85.63
CA ALA A 168 39.43 -3.02 85.14
C ALA A 168 38.35 -3.83 84.40
N THR A 169 38.76 -4.85 83.63
CA THR A 169 37.84 -5.76 82.94
C THR A 169 37.09 -6.69 83.90
N ALA A 170 37.72 -7.11 85.00
CA ALA A 170 37.05 -7.87 86.06
C ALA A 170 36.03 -7.02 86.83
N SER A 171 36.39 -5.76 87.15
CA SER A 171 35.47 -4.76 87.71
C SER A 171 34.25 -4.54 86.81
N LEU A 172 34.46 -4.54 85.49
CA LEU A 172 33.41 -4.41 84.48
C LEU A 172 32.39 -5.54 84.57
N LYS A 173 32.84 -6.79 84.62
CA LYS A 173 31.96 -7.96 84.72
C LYS A 173 31.13 -7.94 86.01
N LEU A 174 31.71 -7.44 87.10
CA LEU A 174 30.99 -7.27 88.37
C LEU A 174 29.93 -6.17 88.26
N GLN A 175 30.24 -5.07 87.57
CA GLN A 175 29.30 -3.98 87.29
C GLN A 175 28.16 -4.41 86.37
N GLU A 176 28.45 -5.16 85.29
CA GLU A 176 27.43 -5.74 84.39
C GLU A 176 26.48 -6.65 85.17
N LYS A 177 27.01 -7.53 86.03
CA LYS A 177 26.21 -8.40 86.88
C LYS A 177 25.36 -7.61 87.88
N TYR A 178 25.89 -6.53 88.46
CA TYR A 178 25.12 -5.65 89.34
C TYR A 178 23.98 -4.94 88.58
N GLU A 179 24.26 -4.42 87.37
CA GLU A 179 23.24 -3.82 86.51
C GLU A 179 22.14 -4.82 86.14
N ASP A 180 22.50 -6.08 85.83
CA ASP A 180 21.55 -7.16 85.57
C ASP A 180 20.74 -7.56 86.81
N ASP A 181 21.37 -7.62 87.99
CA ASP A 181 20.72 -7.92 89.26
C ASP A 181 19.68 -6.85 89.62
N VAL A 182 20.04 -5.57 89.47
CA VAL A 182 19.14 -4.42 89.69
C VAL A 182 18.00 -4.40 88.66
N ALA A 183 18.28 -4.71 87.40
CA ALA A 183 17.24 -4.82 86.37
C ALA A 183 16.26 -5.97 86.67
N ARG A 184 16.75 -7.11 87.17
CA ARG A 184 15.91 -8.23 87.62
C ARG A 184 15.09 -7.90 88.85
N GLU A 185 15.62 -7.12 89.80
CA GLU A 185 14.82 -6.64 90.94
C GLU A 185 13.70 -5.68 90.49
N LYS A 186 13.97 -4.84 89.49
CA LYS A 186 12.97 -3.93 88.91
C LYS A 186 11.80 -4.68 88.24
N ASP A 187 12.04 -5.86 87.67
CA ASP A 187 11.00 -6.67 87.04
C ASP A 187 9.87 -7.08 88.00
N PHE A 188 10.15 -7.18 89.30
CA PHE A 188 9.17 -7.52 90.35
C PHE A 188 8.59 -6.30 91.08
N GLN A 189 8.98 -5.09 90.70
CA GLN A 189 8.38 -3.87 91.26
C GLN A 189 7.00 -3.63 90.65
N HIS A 190 6.06 -3.15 91.48
CA HIS A 190 4.74 -2.73 91.01
C HIS A 190 4.87 -1.71 89.88
N PHE A 191 4.24 -1.99 88.73
CA PHE A 191 4.23 -1.12 87.57
C PHE A 191 2.95 -0.26 87.53
N ALA A 192 1.79 -0.92 87.46
CA ALA A 192 0.49 -0.27 87.40
C ALA A 192 -0.63 -1.24 87.78
N THR A 193 -1.77 -0.69 88.20
CA THR A 193 -3.03 -1.43 88.30
C THR A 193 -3.83 -1.20 87.03
N VAL A 194 -4.10 -2.25 86.26
CA VAL A 194 -4.84 -2.19 84.98
C VAL A 194 -6.15 -2.96 85.15
N ALA A 195 -7.28 -2.29 84.99
CA ALA A 195 -8.63 -2.84 85.21
C ALA A 195 -8.80 -3.57 86.56
N GLY A 196 -8.17 -3.07 87.62
CA GLY A 196 -8.23 -3.67 88.96
C GLY A 196 -7.33 -4.89 89.18
N ILE A 197 -6.46 -5.22 88.21
CA ILE A 197 -5.41 -6.25 88.34
C ILE A 197 -4.08 -5.54 88.55
N GLU A 198 -3.33 -5.92 89.60
CA GLU A 198 -1.99 -5.39 89.84
C GLU A 198 -0.98 -6.07 88.93
N PHE A 199 -0.21 -5.27 88.19
CA PHE A 199 0.89 -5.74 87.36
C PHE A 199 2.21 -5.23 87.92
N ASP A 200 3.19 -6.14 88.05
CA ASP A 200 4.60 -5.77 88.10
C ASP A 200 5.13 -5.55 86.66
N PHE A 201 6.37 -5.06 86.54
CA PHE A 201 6.98 -4.81 85.23
C PHE A 201 7.08 -6.08 84.36
N LYS A 202 7.25 -7.25 84.98
CA LYS A 202 7.35 -8.54 84.29
C LYS A 202 6.00 -9.01 83.74
N SER A 203 4.97 -9.10 84.58
CA SER A 203 3.63 -9.53 84.20
C SER A 203 3.00 -8.57 83.20
N MET A 204 3.24 -7.25 83.31
CA MET A 204 2.77 -6.30 82.29
C MET A 204 3.46 -6.54 80.94
N ARG A 205 4.77 -6.82 80.96
CA ARG A 205 5.55 -7.13 79.77
C ARG A 205 5.06 -8.40 79.10
N GLU A 206 4.79 -9.45 79.87
CA GLU A 206 4.21 -10.71 79.39
C GLU A 206 2.80 -10.49 78.79
N ALA A 207 1.95 -9.71 79.45
CA ALA A 207 0.62 -9.34 78.94
C ALA A 207 0.69 -8.59 77.61
N LEU A 208 1.60 -7.62 77.48
CA LEU A 208 1.83 -6.92 76.21
C LEU A 208 2.45 -7.82 75.14
N GLN A 209 3.35 -8.74 75.49
CA GLN A 209 3.89 -9.70 74.54
C GLN A 209 2.80 -10.59 73.95
N LEU A 210 1.85 -11.04 74.78
CA LEU A 210 0.69 -11.82 74.36
C LEU A 210 -0.17 -11.01 73.37
N LEU A 211 -0.55 -9.79 73.74
CA LEU A 211 -1.33 -8.87 72.89
C LEU A 211 -0.61 -8.48 71.60
N LEU A 212 0.71 -8.35 71.61
CA LEU A 212 1.46 -7.93 70.43
C LEU A 212 1.75 -9.08 69.45
N LYS A 213 1.90 -10.32 69.94
CA LYS A 213 2.20 -11.51 69.12
C LYS A 213 0.96 -12.23 68.62
N GLU A 214 -0.04 -12.41 69.49
CA GLU A 214 -1.16 -13.33 69.21
C GLU A 214 -2.40 -12.61 68.67
N LEU A 215 -2.56 -11.30 68.92
CA LEU A 215 -3.64 -10.51 68.33
C LEU A 215 -3.26 -10.11 66.88
N PRO A 216 -3.96 -10.64 65.85
CA PRO A 216 -3.67 -10.30 64.46
C PRO A 216 -3.89 -8.82 64.20
N LYS A 217 -2.94 -8.16 63.54
CA LYS A 217 -2.98 -6.73 63.29
C LYS A 217 -3.54 -6.45 61.89
N SER A 218 -4.25 -5.34 61.77
CA SER A 218 -4.86 -4.90 60.51
C SER A 218 -4.31 -3.55 60.07
N GLU A 219 -4.37 -3.31 58.75
CA GLU A 219 -4.13 -2.00 58.18
C GLU A 219 -5.41 -1.16 58.26
N TYR A 220 -5.31 0.08 58.75
CA TYR A 220 -6.44 0.99 58.82
C TYR A 220 -6.22 2.22 57.95
N ARG A 221 -7.06 2.38 56.92
CA ARG A 221 -7.06 3.57 56.06
C ARG A 221 -7.90 4.67 56.70
N VAL A 222 -7.26 5.80 57.03
CA VAL A 222 -7.93 6.92 57.68
C VAL A 222 -8.97 7.54 56.73
N PRO A 223 -10.23 7.74 57.16
CA PRO A 223 -11.22 8.46 56.36
C PRO A 223 -10.76 9.91 56.11
N LEU A 224 -10.95 10.42 54.90
CA LEU A 224 -10.62 11.80 54.45
C LEU A 224 -9.14 12.12 54.16
N ILE A 225 -8.20 11.28 54.59
CA ILE A 225 -6.76 11.46 54.30
C ILE A 225 -6.28 10.13 53.73
N ASN A 226 -5.71 10.10 52.52
CA ASN A 226 -5.29 8.86 51.86
C ASN A 226 -4.03 8.25 52.50
N TYR A 227 -4.06 8.03 53.81
CA TYR A 227 -2.98 7.57 54.66
C TYR A 227 -3.43 6.30 55.40
N THR A 228 -2.57 5.28 55.36
CA THR A 228 -2.84 3.96 55.94
C THR A 228 -1.98 3.80 57.19
N LEU A 229 -2.63 3.62 58.34
CA LEU A 229 -1.99 3.30 59.60
C LEU A 229 -1.77 1.79 59.71
N GLN A 230 -0.53 1.41 59.98
CA GLN A 230 -0.12 0.03 60.21
C GLN A 230 -0.21 -0.33 61.70
N ASN A 231 -0.21 -1.64 62.01
CA ASN A 231 -0.25 -2.17 63.37
C ASN A 231 -1.47 -1.71 64.19
N THR A 232 -2.66 -1.79 63.59
CA THR A 232 -3.92 -1.36 64.24
C THR A 232 -4.84 -2.52 64.59
N ASN A 233 -5.66 -2.30 65.62
CA ASN A 233 -6.75 -3.18 66.03
C ASN A 233 -7.98 -2.37 66.41
N SER A 234 -9.16 -2.94 66.17
CA SER A 234 -10.40 -2.31 66.64
C SER A 234 -10.55 -2.47 68.15
N GLY A 235 -11.29 -1.55 68.79
CA GLY A 235 -11.60 -1.66 70.21
C GLY A 235 -12.26 -3.00 70.54
N GLY A 236 -13.15 -3.48 69.66
CA GLY A 236 -13.81 -4.78 69.83
C GLY A 236 -12.88 -5.99 69.69
N GLU A 237 -11.83 -5.92 68.87
CA GLU A 237 -10.82 -6.97 68.78
C GLU A 237 -9.97 -7.03 70.06
N ILE A 238 -9.54 -5.87 70.56
CA ILE A 238 -8.77 -5.77 71.81
C ILE A 238 -9.61 -6.29 72.98
N THR A 239 -10.85 -5.83 73.13
CA THR A 239 -11.76 -6.27 74.20
C THR A 239 -12.01 -7.78 74.15
N LYS A 240 -12.32 -8.32 72.97
CA LYS A 240 -12.54 -9.76 72.80
C LYS A 240 -11.28 -10.55 73.19
N PHE A 241 -10.11 -10.10 72.76
CA PHE A 241 -8.86 -10.80 73.01
C PHE A 241 -8.50 -10.83 74.51
N VAL A 242 -8.61 -9.70 75.21
CA VAL A 242 -8.32 -9.65 76.65
C VAL A 242 -9.34 -10.44 77.46
N MET A 243 -10.61 -10.52 77.03
CA MET A 243 -11.60 -11.37 77.69
C MET A 243 -11.33 -12.88 77.50
N GLU A 244 -10.75 -13.28 76.36
CA GLU A 244 -10.43 -14.68 76.08
C GLU A 244 -9.14 -15.14 76.76
N HIS A 245 -8.14 -14.26 76.88
CA HIS A 245 -6.78 -14.62 77.33
C HIS A 245 -6.42 -14.09 78.71
N MET A 246 -7.23 -13.23 79.30
CA MET A 246 -7.05 -12.72 80.67
C MET A 246 -8.27 -13.03 81.53
N SER A 247 -8.07 -13.19 82.83
CA SER A 247 -9.15 -13.50 83.79
C SER A 247 -9.96 -12.26 84.17
N LEU A 248 -10.68 -11.68 83.19
CA LEU A 248 -11.59 -10.54 83.38
C LEU A 248 -13.01 -11.03 83.72
N LYS A 249 -13.74 -10.26 84.55
CA LYS A 249 -15.06 -10.62 85.08
C LYS A 249 -16.20 -10.30 84.11
N ASP A 250 -16.12 -9.16 83.43
CA ASP A 250 -17.16 -8.64 82.55
C ASP A 250 -16.59 -7.73 81.44
N ILE A 251 -17.47 -7.29 80.54
CA ILE A 251 -17.13 -6.42 79.42
C ILE A 251 -16.67 -5.04 79.91
N ASP A 252 -17.23 -4.54 81.01
CA ASP A 252 -16.90 -3.22 81.58
C ASP A 252 -15.44 -3.19 82.09
N GLN A 253 -14.99 -4.29 82.71
CA GLN A 253 -13.60 -4.47 83.11
C GLN A 253 -12.67 -4.55 81.89
N ALA A 254 -13.10 -5.16 80.78
CA ALA A 254 -12.33 -5.23 79.55
C ALA A 254 -12.24 -3.89 78.80
N GLU A 255 -13.27 -3.05 78.86
CA GLU A 255 -13.20 -1.66 78.40
C GLU A 255 -12.26 -0.81 79.26
N THR A 256 -12.30 -1.00 80.59
CA THR A 256 -11.37 -0.37 81.53
C THR A 256 -9.92 -0.78 81.23
N PHE A 257 -9.68 -2.04 80.88
CA PHE A 257 -8.36 -2.53 80.48
C PHE A 257 -7.86 -1.80 79.23
N GLY A 258 -8.70 -1.69 78.20
CA GLY A 258 -8.36 -0.93 76.99
C GLY A 258 -8.11 0.56 77.26
N GLN A 259 -8.86 1.15 78.20
CA GLN A 259 -8.69 2.53 78.66
C GLN A 259 -7.35 2.73 79.36
N ASP A 260 -6.95 1.80 80.22
CA ASP A 260 -5.68 1.85 80.93
C ASP A 260 -4.49 1.65 79.98
N LEU A 261 -4.61 0.82 78.95
CA LEU A 261 -3.61 0.71 77.88
C LEU A 261 -3.43 2.04 77.10
N LEU A 262 -4.51 2.79 76.89
CA LEU A 262 -4.42 4.15 76.32
C LEU A 262 -3.71 5.11 77.26
N ASN A 263 -4.11 5.11 78.55
CA ASN A 263 -3.58 6.03 79.57
C ASN A 263 -2.08 5.78 79.83
N LEU A 264 -1.65 4.52 79.86
CA LEU A 264 -0.25 4.10 79.98
C LEU A 264 0.55 4.35 78.69
N GLY A 265 -0.11 4.81 77.62
CA GLY A 265 0.53 5.22 76.38
C GLY A 265 0.92 4.08 75.45
N PHE A 266 0.44 2.85 75.69
CA PHE A 266 0.68 1.71 74.80
C PHE A 266 -0.14 1.80 73.50
N LEU A 267 -1.32 2.40 73.57
CA LEU A 267 -2.22 2.60 72.44
C LEU A 267 -2.33 4.07 72.02
N LYS A 268 -2.72 4.31 70.76
CA LYS A 268 -3.11 5.60 70.19
C LYS A 268 -4.44 5.47 69.46
N TYR A 269 -5.38 6.37 69.71
CA TYR A 269 -6.65 6.41 68.98
C TYR A 269 -6.47 6.93 67.54
N CYS A 270 -7.05 6.24 66.55
CA CYS A 270 -6.85 6.52 65.12
C CYS A 270 -7.93 7.41 64.49
N ASN A 271 -9.14 7.44 65.04
CA ASN A 271 -10.31 8.05 64.39
C ASN A 271 -10.52 9.55 64.75
N GLY A 272 -9.47 10.27 65.14
CA GLY A 272 -9.54 11.71 65.50
C GLY A 272 -8.99 12.02 66.88
N VAL A 273 -9.54 13.04 67.56
CA VAL A 273 -9.15 13.43 68.93
C VAL A 273 -10.13 12.83 69.92
N GLY A 274 -9.76 11.72 70.55
CA GLY A 274 -10.54 11.06 71.59
C GLY A 274 -9.60 10.36 72.57
N ASN A 275 -9.93 10.42 73.87
CA ASN A 275 -9.13 9.78 74.93
C ASN A 275 -9.87 8.62 75.61
N THR A 276 -11.04 8.24 75.09
CA THR A 276 -11.87 7.18 75.65
C THR A 276 -11.76 5.91 74.83
N PHE A 277 -11.47 4.79 75.47
CA PHE A 277 -11.51 3.47 74.86
C PHE A 277 -12.98 3.04 74.68
N VAL A 278 -13.31 2.49 73.51
CA VAL A 278 -14.68 2.06 73.20
C VAL A 278 -14.65 0.67 72.59
N ASN A 279 -15.37 -0.29 73.17
CA ASN A 279 -15.55 -1.63 72.59
C ASN A 279 -16.43 -1.57 71.34
N SER A 280 -15.82 -1.33 70.18
CA SER A 280 -16.53 -1.34 68.91
C SER A 280 -15.59 -1.58 67.74
N LYS A 281 -16.12 -2.23 66.71
CA LYS A 281 -15.41 -2.48 65.44
C LYS A 281 -15.12 -1.19 64.65
N LYS A 282 -15.84 -0.10 64.96
CA LYS A 282 -15.71 1.19 64.26
C LYS A 282 -14.51 2.01 64.75
N PHE A 283 -14.12 1.84 66.00
CA PHE A 283 -13.04 2.60 66.63
C PHE A 283 -11.73 1.84 66.55
N GLN A 284 -10.69 2.46 65.99
CA GLN A 284 -9.41 1.83 65.72
C GLN A 284 -8.31 2.41 66.61
N TYR A 285 -7.41 1.53 67.05
CA TYR A 285 -6.30 1.85 67.93
C TYR A 285 -4.99 1.33 67.34
N GLN A 286 -3.97 2.17 67.33
CA GLN A 286 -2.62 1.84 66.87
C GLN A 286 -1.72 1.53 68.06
N TRP A 287 -0.96 0.44 67.98
CA TRP A 287 0.08 0.11 68.96
C TRP A 287 1.28 1.06 68.79
N LYS A 288 1.67 1.76 69.86
CA LYS A 288 2.82 2.67 69.81
C LYS A 288 4.14 1.90 69.88
N GLY A 289 5.21 2.48 69.32
CA GLY A 289 6.57 1.93 69.44
C GLY A 289 7.01 1.71 70.89
N TYR A 290 6.49 2.51 71.85
CA TYR A 290 6.71 2.30 73.28
C TYR A 290 6.21 0.92 73.76
N ALA A 291 5.07 0.42 73.26
CA ALA A 291 4.56 -0.90 73.63
C ALA A 291 5.49 -2.03 73.20
N TYR A 292 6.03 -1.97 71.98
CA TYR A 292 7.01 -2.94 71.49
C TYR A 292 8.33 -2.89 72.25
N LYS A 293 8.81 -1.68 72.57
CA LYS A 293 10.00 -1.47 73.41
C LYS A 293 9.81 -2.02 74.82
N PHE A 294 8.68 -1.72 75.45
CA PHE A 294 8.35 -2.22 76.79
C PHE A 294 8.23 -3.76 76.80
N ALA A 295 7.66 -4.33 75.74
CA ALA A 295 7.51 -5.78 75.54
C ALA A 295 8.81 -6.51 75.16
N ASN A 296 9.93 -5.81 74.91
CA ASN A 296 11.15 -6.36 74.32
C ASN A 296 10.91 -7.11 72.99
N LEU A 297 10.04 -6.58 72.13
CA LEU A 297 9.74 -7.16 70.82
C LEU A 297 10.23 -6.26 69.66
N PRO A 298 10.74 -6.85 68.56
CA PRO A 298 11.04 -6.08 67.37
C PRO A 298 9.74 -5.52 66.78
N GLN A 299 9.73 -4.23 66.47
CA GLN A 299 8.57 -3.58 65.86
C GLN A 299 8.40 -4.09 64.42
N PRO A 300 7.25 -4.71 64.07
CA PRO A 300 6.95 -5.10 62.70
C PRO A 300 6.71 -3.81 61.92
N PHE A 301 7.53 -3.55 60.91
CA PHE A 301 7.59 -2.27 60.19
C PHE A 301 8.05 -1.11 61.08
N ALA A 302 9.37 -0.98 61.26
CA ALA A 302 9.94 0.32 61.57
C ALA A 302 9.63 1.23 60.38
N GLU A 303 8.60 2.08 60.49
CA GLU A 303 8.54 3.26 59.66
C GLU A 303 9.91 3.93 59.76
N SER A 304 10.53 4.14 58.61
CA SER A 304 11.53 5.20 58.49
C SER A 304 10.83 6.44 59.02
N GLU A 305 11.28 6.96 60.17
CA GLU A 305 10.93 8.29 60.62
C GLU A 305 11.39 9.27 59.53
N ILE A 306 10.55 9.48 58.52
CA ILE A 306 10.66 10.59 57.60
C ILE A 306 10.03 11.76 58.33
N ASN A 307 10.90 12.66 58.81
CA ASN A 307 10.60 13.98 59.36
C ASN A 307 9.63 14.01 60.54
N ILE A 308 10.15 13.75 61.74
CA ILE A 308 9.80 14.58 62.88
C ILE A 308 10.49 15.95 62.62
N PRO A 309 9.78 17.06 62.36
CA PRO A 309 10.42 18.36 62.51
C PRO A 309 10.83 18.43 63.97
N GLN A 310 12.13 18.60 64.21
CA GLN A 310 12.79 18.82 65.51
C GLN A 310 11.91 18.52 66.72
N MET A 311 12.21 17.39 67.37
CA MET A 311 11.75 17.07 68.72
C MET A 311 11.52 18.34 69.54
N ASP A 312 10.25 18.63 69.84
CA ASP A 312 9.85 19.78 70.66
C ASP A 312 10.66 19.71 71.96
N PRO A 313 11.44 20.75 72.31
CA PRO A 313 12.32 20.75 73.49
C PRO A 313 11.58 20.45 74.81
N LYS A 314 10.24 20.48 74.82
CA LYS A 314 9.42 20.06 75.97
C LYS A 314 9.48 18.57 76.31
N LEU A 315 9.64 17.66 75.33
CA LEU A 315 9.71 16.20 75.60
C LEU A 315 11.09 15.76 76.11
N SER A 316 12.15 16.40 75.62
CA SER A 316 13.51 16.23 76.15
C SER A 316 13.62 16.79 77.57
N ASN A 317 12.99 17.94 77.84
CA ASN A 317 12.91 18.52 79.19
C ASN A 317 12.06 17.66 80.14
N TYR A 318 11.02 16.98 79.68
CA TYR A 318 10.21 16.10 80.55
C TYR A 318 10.98 14.83 80.98
N LEU A 319 11.80 14.26 80.09
CA LEU A 319 12.65 13.11 80.40
C LEU A 319 13.85 13.49 81.28
N GLN A 320 14.43 14.68 81.09
CA GLN A 320 15.45 15.23 81.99
C GLN A 320 14.90 15.66 83.36
N ASP A 321 13.68 16.21 83.43
CA ASP A 321 13.04 16.66 84.68
C ASP A 321 12.48 15.50 85.53
N PHE A 322 12.18 14.35 84.90
CA PHE A 322 11.84 13.11 85.61
C PHE A 322 13.08 12.42 86.20
N THR A 323 14.21 12.46 85.48
CA THR A 323 15.48 11.85 85.93
C THR A 323 16.23 12.72 86.95
N SER A 324 16.05 14.04 86.93
CA SER A 324 16.66 14.96 87.91
C SER A 324 15.94 15.00 89.27
N LYS A 325 14.67 14.59 89.36
CA LYS A 325 13.88 14.58 90.61
C LYS A 325 14.10 13.36 91.51
N MET A 326 15.00 12.45 91.15
CA MET A 326 15.46 11.34 92.00
C MET A 326 16.94 11.51 92.41
N SER A 327 17.32 12.71 92.85
CA SER A 327 18.53 12.91 93.65
C SER A 327 18.15 13.03 95.13
N PRO A 328 18.58 12.12 96.02
CA PRO A 328 18.23 12.17 97.43
C PRO A 328 19.12 13.19 98.15
N GLY A 329 18.57 14.37 98.41
CA GLY A 329 19.25 15.42 99.18
C GLY A 329 18.36 15.99 100.28
N SER A 330 18.24 15.29 101.42
CA SER A 330 18.26 15.86 102.79
C SER A 330 17.95 14.80 103.87
N PRO A 331 18.45 14.96 105.11
CA PRO A 331 18.78 13.85 106.01
C PRO A 331 17.78 13.67 107.17
N ILE A 332 17.34 12.44 107.46
CA ILE A 332 16.64 12.06 108.72
C ILE A 332 17.01 10.59 109.09
N PRO A 333 17.13 10.23 110.39
CA PRO A 333 18.15 9.27 110.87
C PRO A 333 17.67 7.84 111.16
N SER A 334 18.65 6.92 111.05
CA SER A 334 18.89 5.67 111.80
C SER A 334 17.71 4.77 112.23
N THR A 335 17.64 3.56 111.65
CA THR A 335 17.60 2.19 112.27
C THR A 335 16.91 1.15 111.32
N PRO A 336 17.10 -0.19 111.46
CA PRO A 336 18.05 -0.93 110.62
C PRO A 336 17.42 -2.10 109.83
N ALA A 337 18.26 -2.71 108.99
CA ALA A 337 18.15 -4.07 108.43
C ALA A 337 17.20 -4.30 107.24
N ALA A 338 17.77 -4.15 106.04
CA ALA A 338 17.49 -5.03 104.90
C ALA A 338 18.76 -5.13 104.02
N SER A 339 19.05 -6.33 103.53
CA SER A 339 20.27 -6.78 102.87
C SER A 339 20.76 -5.85 101.75
N SER A 340 21.92 -5.21 101.95
CA SER A 340 22.51 -4.27 100.98
C SER A 340 23.28 -5.01 99.88
N VAL A 341 22.83 -4.91 98.63
CA VAL A 341 23.70 -5.13 97.47
C VAL A 341 24.68 -3.96 97.42
N THR A 342 25.97 -4.22 97.61
CA THR A 342 27.03 -3.21 97.58
C THR A 342 27.24 -2.68 96.16
N VAL A 343 27.06 -1.37 95.95
CA VAL A 343 27.37 -0.68 94.69
C VAL A 343 28.88 -0.75 94.42
N PRO A 344 29.35 -1.25 93.26
CA PRO A 344 30.76 -1.25 92.91
C PRO A 344 31.32 0.18 92.79
N SER A 345 32.43 0.48 93.48
CA SER A 345 33.12 1.78 93.39
C SER A 345 34.11 1.78 92.22
N LEU A 346 33.75 2.41 91.11
CA LEU A 346 34.58 2.50 89.90
C LEU A 346 35.35 3.83 89.82
N SER A 347 36.62 3.77 89.39
CA SER A 347 37.42 4.94 89.02
C SER A 347 36.90 5.61 87.74
N ASP A 348 37.26 6.88 87.53
CA ASP A 348 36.79 7.62 86.34
C ASP A 348 37.37 7.04 85.03
N SER A 349 38.59 6.50 85.06
CA SER A 349 39.18 5.78 83.93
C SER A 349 38.46 4.46 83.61
N GLU A 350 38.01 3.72 84.64
CA GLU A 350 37.21 2.50 84.45
C GLU A 350 35.82 2.83 83.88
N LYS A 351 35.14 3.88 84.38
CA LYS A 351 33.85 4.32 83.83
C LYS A 351 33.96 4.72 82.36
N GLU A 352 35.02 5.43 81.99
CA GLU A 352 35.27 5.84 80.61
C GLU A 352 35.59 4.65 79.70
N LEU A 353 36.41 3.69 80.17
CA LEU A 353 36.67 2.42 79.47
C LEU A 353 35.36 1.67 79.20
N PHE A 354 34.45 1.64 80.18
CA PHE A 354 33.17 0.94 80.05
C PHE A 354 32.24 1.64 79.08
N ARG A 355 32.21 2.97 79.09
CA ARG A 355 31.48 3.79 78.13
C ARG A 355 31.96 3.51 76.71
N LEU A 356 33.27 3.60 76.45
CA LEU A 356 33.85 3.37 75.13
C LEU A 356 33.62 1.92 74.65
N ARG A 357 33.67 0.94 75.55
CA ARG A 357 33.33 -0.45 75.23
C ARG A 357 31.86 -0.60 74.83
N LYS A 358 30.92 -0.06 75.64
CA LYS A 358 29.48 -0.09 75.33
C LYS A 358 29.17 0.65 74.01
N GLU A 359 29.83 1.76 73.74
CA GLU A 359 29.69 2.50 72.47
C GLU A 359 30.19 1.68 71.26
N ALA A 360 31.32 0.98 71.40
CA ALA A 360 31.85 0.10 70.35
C ALA A 360 30.94 -1.12 70.11
N GLU A 361 30.44 -1.77 71.17
CA GLU A 361 29.50 -2.90 71.07
C GLU A 361 28.16 -2.48 70.46
N LEU A 362 27.65 -1.28 70.78
CA LEU A 362 26.44 -0.73 70.17
C LEU A 362 26.64 -0.42 68.68
N ALA A 363 27.80 0.16 68.32
CA ALA A 363 28.16 0.40 66.93
C ALA A 363 28.33 -0.91 66.13
N ASP A 364 28.97 -1.94 66.71
CA ASP A 364 29.08 -3.28 66.11
C ASP A 364 27.71 -3.90 65.88
N SER A 365 26.86 -3.94 66.92
CA SER A 365 25.53 -4.53 66.84
C SER A 365 24.68 -3.86 65.75
N LYS A 366 24.73 -2.52 65.68
CA LYS A 366 24.03 -1.75 64.65
C LYS A 366 24.60 -2.01 63.26
N TYR A 367 25.92 -1.98 63.09
CA TYR A 367 26.57 -2.26 61.82
C TYR A 367 26.24 -3.67 61.31
N ARG A 368 26.39 -4.68 62.18
CA ARG A 368 26.08 -6.08 61.88
C ARG A 368 24.61 -6.27 61.47
N GLN A 369 23.68 -5.66 62.21
CA GLN A 369 22.25 -5.76 61.88
C GLN A 369 21.96 -5.18 60.50
N GLU A 370 22.53 -4.02 60.16
CA GLU A 370 22.32 -3.38 58.87
C GLU A 370 23.03 -4.12 57.72
N CYS A 371 24.15 -4.82 57.98
CA CYS A 371 24.77 -5.73 57.00
C CYS A 371 23.83 -6.87 56.59
N PHE A 372 23.17 -7.54 57.55
CA PHE A 372 22.21 -8.61 57.23
C PHE A 372 21.00 -8.09 56.44
N LYS A 373 20.51 -6.88 56.77
CA LYS A 373 19.43 -6.23 56.01
C LYS A 373 19.87 -5.89 54.58
N MET A 374 21.09 -5.37 54.43
CA MET A 374 21.65 -5.04 53.12
C MET A 374 21.86 -6.27 52.25
N ASP A 375 22.34 -7.39 52.80
CA ASP A 375 22.49 -8.63 52.03
C ASP A 375 21.12 -9.19 51.61
N SER A 376 20.11 -9.12 52.48
CA SER A 376 18.73 -9.47 52.10
C SER A 376 18.21 -8.60 50.95
N LEU A 377 18.51 -7.30 50.98
CA LEU A 377 18.16 -6.37 49.90
C LEU A 377 18.95 -6.65 48.61
N ARG A 378 20.22 -7.06 48.71
CA ARG A 378 21.05 -7.48 47.56
C ARG A 378 20.40 -8.68 46.86
N CYS A 379 20.10 -9.75 47.58
CA CYS A 379 19.45 -10.94 47.04
C CYS A 379 18.12 -10.59 46.36
N SER A 380 17.28 -9.79 47.02
CA SER A 380 15.99 -9.37 46.46
C SER A 380 16.12 -8.57 45.16
N ILE A 381 17.17 -7.77 45.01
CA ILE A 381 17.41 -7.02 43.76
C ILE A 381 17.97 -7.92 42.67
N GLU A 382 18.85 -8.86 43.01
CA GLU A 382 19.36 -9.84 42.05
C GLU A 382 18.22 -10.68 41.49
N GLU A 383 17.31 -11.16 42.34
CA GLU A 383 16.08 -11.85 41.94
C GLU A 383 15.22 -10.99 41.01
N LEU A 384 14.93 -9.73 41.40
CA LEU A 384 14.16 -8.79 40.60
C LEU A 384 14.82 -8.50 39.24
N MET A 385 16.14 -8.35 39.22
CA MET A 385 16.91 -8.14 37.99
C MET A 385 16.78 -9.35 37.07
N VAL A 386 16.98 -10.57 37.57
CA VAL A 386 16.84 -11.80 36.79
C VAL A 386 15.44 -11.89 36.16
N ASP A 387 14.39 -11.62 36.92
CA ASP A 387 13.00 -11.65 36.45
C ASP A 387 12.74 -10.64 35.33
N HIS A 388 13.11 -9.37 35.56
CA HIS A 388 12.89 -8.30 34.60
C HIS A 388 13.77 -8.44 33.35
N LEU A 389 15.03 -8.86 33.48
CA LEU A 389 15.92 -9.09 32.34
C LEU A 389 15.41 -10.24 31.46
N SER A 390 14.95 -11.34 32.07
CA SER A 390 14.33 -12.45 31.36
C SER A 390 13.04 -12.05 30.65
N PHE A 391 12.24 -11.18 31.27
CA PHE A 391 11.04 -10.63 30.65
C PHE A 391 11.36 -9.68 29.49
N MET A 392 12.39 -8.84 29.63
CA MET A 392 12.85 -7.94 28.56
C MET A 392 13.43 -8.70 27.37
N GLU A 393 14.13 -9.81 27.59
CA GLU A 393 14.60 -10.69 26.51
C GLU A 393 13.45 -11.24 25.67
N LYS A 394 12.37 -11.70 26.32
CA LYS A 394 11.15 -12.14 25.64
C LYS A 394 10.51 -10.98 24.86
N CYS A 395 10.41 -9.81 25.48
CA CYS A 395 9.85 -8.62 24.84
C CYS A 395 10.65 -8.22 23.58
N GLU A 396 11.97 -8.25 23.64
CA GLU A 396 12.83 -7.91 22.49
C GLU A 396 12.71 -8.96 21.38
N LEU A 397 12.67 -10.25 21.73
CA LEU A 397 12.43 -11.31 20.75
C LEU A 397 11.08 -11.14 20.05
N ASP A 398 10.03 -10.78 20.80
CA ASP A 398 8.71 -10.52 20.24
C ASP A 398 8.70 -9.27 19.34
N ARG A 399 9.47 -8.24 19.69
CA ARG A 399 9.68 -7.06 18.82
C ARG A 399 10.33 -7.44 17.50
N LEU A 400 11.42 -8.19 17.53
CA LEU A 400 12.10 -8.66 16.32
C LEU A 400 11.16 -9.49 15.43
N LYS A 401 10.33 -10.36 16.03
CA LYS A 401 9.31 -11.12 15.30
C LYS A 401 8.21 -10.22 14.72
N ALA A 402 7.76 -9.21 15.47
CA ALA A 402 6.75 -8.26 15.01
C ALA A 402 7.26 -7.46 13.80
N VAL A 403 8.49 -6.93 13.87
CA VAL A 403 9.16 -6.22 12.75
C VAL A 403 9.30 -7.14 11.53
N LYS A 404 9.71 -8.39 11.72
CA LYS A 404 9.79 -9.37 10.62
C LYS A 404 8.42 -9.62 9.98
N LYS A 405 7.39 -9.81 10.80
CA LYS A 405 6.02 -10.07 10.33
C LYS A 405 5.46 -8.87 9.57
N VAL A 406 5.56 -7.66 10.14
CA VAL A 406 5.01 -6.45 9.51
C VAL A 406 5.70 -6.13 8.19
N THR A 407 7.01 -6.40 8.10
CA THR A 407 7.77 -6.28 6.84
C THR A 407 7.26 -7.27 5.78
N PHE A 408 6.98 -8.52 6.18
CA PHE A 408 6.40 -9.52 5.28
C PHE A 408 4.99 -9.11 4.81
N ASP A 409 4.14 -8.66 5.73
CA ASP A 409 2.78 -8.21 5.45
C ASP A 409 2.80 -6.99 4.49
N PHE A 410 3.76 -6.07 4.65
CA PHE A 410 3.99 -4.94 3.76
C PHE A 410 4.37 -5.36 2.34
N CYS A 411 5.32 -6.27 2.21
CA CYS A 411 5.67 -6.84 0.90
C CYS A 411 4.47 -7.53 0.24
N GLY A 412 3.65 -8.24 1.03
CA GLY A 412 2.42 -8.88 0.56
C GLY A 412 1.36 -7.89 0.07
N ALA A 413 1.15 -6.79 0.80
CA ALA A 413 0.17 -5.76 0.43
C ALA A 413 0.42 -5.16 -0.96
N ILE A 414 1.69 -4.98 -1.31
CA ILE A 414 2.13 -4.52 -2.63
C ILE A 414 2.09 -5.66 -3.65
N GLY A 415 2.70 -6.80 -3.31
CA GLY A 415 2.86 -7.94 -4.22
C GLY A 415 1.54 -8.49 -4.76
N ASN A 416 0.49 -8.52 -3.92
CA ASN A 416 -0.82 -9.06 -4.28
C ASN A 416 -1.54 -8.29 -5.41
N LYS A 417 -1.13 -7.06 -5.74
CA LYS A 417 -1.73 -6.26 -6.82
C LYS A 417 -0.95 -6.27 -8.12
N ILE A 418 0.28 -6.82 -8.14
CA ILE A 418 1.12 -6.88 -9.35
C ILE A 418 0.40 -7.59 -10.50
N SER A 419 -0.26 -8.72 -10.23
CA SER A 419 -1.01 -9.45 -11.26
C SER A 419 -2.15 -8.63 -11.84
N SER A 420 -2.85 -7.82 -11.03
CA SER A 420 -3.93 -6.95 -11.51
C SER A 420 -3.41 -5.79 -12.37
N LEU A 421 -2.26 -5.21 -12.00
CA LEU A 421 -1.59 -4.20 -12.80
C LEU A 421 -1.14 -4.79 -14.15
N LYS A 422 -0.59 -6.01 -14.15
CA LYS A 422 -0.23 -6.73 -15.38
C LYS A 422 -1.44 -6.94 -16.29
N ILE A 423 -2.58 -7.39 -15.74
CA ILE A 423 -3.82 -7.55 -16.52
C ILE A 423 -4.27 -6.24 -17.17
N SER A 424 -4.10 -5.11 -16.48
CA SER A 424 -4.45 -3.79 -17.04
C SER A 424 -3.58 -3.46 -18.25
N VAL A 425 -2.27 -3.73 -18.16
CA VAL A 425 -1.31 -3.55 -19.28
C VAL A 425 -1.61 -4.51 -20.43
N ASP A 426 -1.84 -5.80 -20.14
CA ASP A 426 -2.17 -6.81 -21.15
C ASP A 426 -3.45 -6.41 -21.91
N THR A 427 -4.45 -5.86 -21.21
CA THR A 427 -5.68 -5.31 -21.84
C THR A 427 -5.38 -4.11 -22.75
N MET A 428 -4.44 -3.23 -22.38
CA MET A 428 -4.04 -2.11 -23.25
C MET A 428 -3.37 -2.61 -24.54
N LEU A 429 -2.54 -3.66 -24.46
CA LEU A 429 -1.93 -4.30 -25.62
C LEU A 429 -2.97 -4.97 -26.52
N GLU A 430 -3.95 -5.68 -25.94
CA GLU A 430 -5.06 -6.26 -26.73
C GLU A 430 -5.84 -5.20 -27.51
N ASN A 431 -6.05 -4.01 -26.93
CA ASN A 431 -6.73 -2.92 -27.63
C ASN A 431 -5.86 -2.29 -28.73
N ASN A 432 -4.53 -2.29 -28.57
CA ASN A 432 -3.63 -1.92 -29.64
C ASN A 432 -3.77 -2.86 -30.85
N ASP A 433 -3.84 -4.16 -30.60
CA ASP A 433 -3.94 -5.17 -31.66
C ASP A 433 -5.31 -5.14 -32.36
N ARG A 434 -6.34 -4.56 -31.72
CA ARG A 434 -7.68 -4.35 -32.30
C ARG A 434 -7.80 -3.09 -33.14
N MET A 435 -6.81 -2.18 -33.13
CA MET A 435 -6.85 -1.00 -33.99
C MET A 435 -6.67 -1.43 -35.46
N ASP A 436 -7.58 -1.00 -36.33
CA ASP A 436 -7.50 -1.21 -37.77
C ASP A 436 -7.48 0.16 -38.49
N PRO A 437 -6.29 0.72 -38.74
CA PRO A 437 -6.17 1.99 -39.46
C PRO A 437 -6.77 1.96 -40.86
N THR A 438 -6.79 0.79 -41.52
CA THR A 438 -7.35 0.65 -42.87
C THR A 438 -8.87 0.65 -42.80
N GLY A 439 -9.44 -0.11 -41.85
CA GLY A 439 -10.86 -0.11 -41.54
C GLY A 439 -11.39 1.28 -41.15
N ASP A 440 -10.69 1.97 -40.23
CA ASP A 440 -11.04 3.34 -39.81
C ASP A 440 -11.04 4.31 -41.02
N LEU A 441 -10.02 4.23 -41.90
CA LEU A 441 -9.94 5.06 -43.10
C LEU A 441 -11.07 4.74 -44.09
N LEU A 442 -11.38 3.46 -44.30
CA LEU A 442 -12.48 3.04 -45.16
C LEU A 442 -13.83 3.51 -44.61
N ASN A 443 -14.01 3.48 -43.29
CA ASN A 443 -15.23 4.00 -42.67
C ASN A 443 -15.35 5.52 -42.85
N LEU A 444 -14.25 6.25 -42.64
CA LEU A 444 -14.21 7.69 -42.92
C LEU A 444 -14.59 7.98 -44.38
N LEU A 445 -14.03 7.24 -45.34
CA LEU A 445 -14.37 7.39 -46.75
C LEU A 445 -15.82 7.04 -47.02
N SER A 446 -16.35 5.95 -46.44
CA SER A 446 -17.72 5.50 -46.69
C SER A 446 -18.76 6.52 -46.21
N GLN A 447 -18.54 7.10 -45.03
CA GLN A 447 -19.43 8.05 -44.37
C GLN A 447 -19.28 9.47 -44.91
N CYS A 448 -18.06 9.90 -45.25
CA CYS A 448 -17.76 11.29 -45.58
C CYS A 448 -17.47 11.57 -47.07
N ARG A 449 -17.45 10.55 -47.96
CA ARG A 449 -17.23 10.76 -49.40
C ARG A 449 -18.33 11.64 -50.02
N THR A 450 -17.92 12.64 -50.79
CA THR A 450 -18.81 13.61 -51.44
C THR A 450 -18.95 13.42 -52.95
N GLY A 451 -18.11 12.59 -53.56
CA GLY A 451 -18.14 12.29 -54.99
C GLY A 451 -16.89 11.56 -55.47
N VAL A 452 -16.89 11.15 -56.74
CA VAL A 452 -15.74 10.54 -57.41
C VAL A 452 -15.10 11.50 -58.41
N PHE A 453 -13.86 11.26 -58.79
CA PHE A 453 -13.17 12.06 -59.80
C PHE A 453 -13.84 11.89 -61.19
N GLN A 454 -14.52 12.94 -61.65
CA GLN A 454 -15.20 13.02 -62.95
C GLN A 454 -14.91 14.37 -63.61
N PRO A 455 -13.81 14.51 -64.38
CA PRO A 455 -13.46 15.76 -65.03
C PRO A 455 -14.51 16.14 -66.08
N ARG A 456 -14.84 17.43 -66.16
CA ARG A 456 -15.74 17.99 -67.17
C ARG A 456 -14.99 19.05 -67.97
N ALA A 457 -14.63 18.72 -69.20
CA ALA A 457 -13.95 19.66 -70.08
C ALA A 457 -14.92 20.77 -70.51
N ILE A 458 -14.47 22.02 -70.43
CA ILE A 458 -15.19 23.16 -70.98
C ILE A 458 -14.87 23.23 -72.48
N THR A 459 -15.90 23.28 -73.31
CA THR A 459 -15.76 23.25 -74.77
C THR A 459 -15.97 24.63 -75.38
N TYR A 460 -15.17 24.95 -76.39
CA TYR A 460 -15.46 26.10 -77.26
C TYR A 460 -16.60 25.76 -78.23
N ASN A 461 -17.80 26.26 -77.93
CA ASN A 461 -19.00 26.03 -78.72
C ASN A 461 -19.11 27.05 -79.86
N ASN A 462 -18.38 26.82 -80.95
CA ASN A 462 -18.52 27.61 -82.17
C ASN A 462 -19.85 27.27 -82.87
N TYR A 463 -20.70 28.29 -83.08
CA TYR A 463 -22.02 28.11 -83.73
C TYR A 463 -21.94 27.46 -85.12
N TYR A 464 -20.91 27.79 -85.91
CA TYR A 464 -20.77 27.30 -87.29
C TYR A 464 -20.03 25.97 -87.38
N ASN A 465 -19.19 25.64 -86.40
CA ASN A 465 -18.43 24.39 -86.39
C ASN A 465 -18.22 23.88 -84.95
N PRO A 466 -19.27 23.34 -84.31
CA PRO A 466 -19.18 22.82 -82.94
C PRO A 466 -18.13 21.70 -82.84
N GLY A 467 -17.20 21.84 -81.89
CA GLY A 467 -16.21 20.81 -81.56
C GLY A 467 -15.01 20.71 -82.50
N ALA A 468 -14.83 21.60 -83.47
CA ALA A 468 -13.69 21.54 -84.41
C ALA A 468 -12.34 22.04 -83.84
N PHE A 469 -12.37 22.87 -82.80
CA PHE A 469 -11.17 23.52 -82.25
C PHE A 469 -10.65 22.84 -80.96
N GLN A 470 -11.26 21.74 -80.56
CA GLN A 470 -10.96 21.04 -79.32
C GLN A 470 -11.20 19.54 -79.53
N ASN A 471 -10.35 18.70 -78.96
CA ASN A 471 -10.47 17.25 -79.13
C ASN A 471 -11.12 16.57 -77.92
N PHE A 472 -10.95 17.14 -76.71
CA PHE A 472 -11.50 16.61 -75.47
C PHE A 472 -12.82 17.30 -75.10
N GLY A 473 -13.74 16.59 -74.44
CA GLY A 473 -15.04 17.16 -74.04
C GLY A 473 -16.07 17.29 -75.16
N ILE A 474 -15.75 16.87 -76.38
CA ILE A 474 -16.69 16.88 -77.50
C ILE A 474 -17.50 15.59 -77.47
N ASP A 475 -18.79 15.71 -77.76
CA ASP A 475 -19.69 14.57 -77.95
C ASP A 475 -19.09 13.54 -78.95
N LEU A 476 -19.23 12.26 -78.63
CA LEU A 476 -18.55 11.17 -79.33
C LEU A 476 -18.99 11.07 -80.80
N GLU A 477 -20.29 11.24 -81.06
CA GLU A 477 -20.82 11.20 -82.44
C GLU A 477 -20.29 12.38 -83.27
N SER A 478 -20.29 13.57 -82.66
CA SER A 478 -19.76 14.79 -83.28
C SER A 478 -18.27 14.67 -83.57
N ARG A 479 -17.48 14.12 -82.63
CA ARG A 479 -16.04 13.90 -82.80
C ARG A 479 -15.74 12.89 -83.92
N CYS A 480 -16.43 11.75 -83.92
CA CYS A 480 -16.30 10.73 -84.97
C CYS A 480 -16.65 11.29 -86.37
N ARG A 481 -17.67 12.13 -86.47
CA ARG A 481 -18.04 12.80 -87.73
C ARG A 481 -16.92 13.72 -88.22
N LEU A 482 -16.33 14.53 -87.34
CA LEU A 482 -15.22 15.43 -87.67
C LEU A 482 -13.96 14.64 -88.08
N ASP A 483 -13.69 13.53 -87.40
CA ASP A 483 -12.57 12.62 -87.67
C ASP A 483 -12.78 11.78 -88.95
N LYS A 484 -14.01 11.77 -89.49
CA LYS A 484 -14.45 10.88 -90.59
C LYS A 484 -14.19 9.40 -90.29
N LYS A 485 -14.24 9.03 -89.01
CA LYS A 485 -14.04 7.66 -88.50
C LYS A 485 -15.17 7.27 -87.55
N VAL A 486 -15.41 5.97 -87.41
CA VAL A 486 -16.45 5.46 -86.49
C VAL A 486 -15.94 5.39 -85.03
N VAL A 487 -14.62 5.35 -84.85
CA VAL A 487 -13.91 5.44 -83.56
C VAL A 487 -13.07 6.71 -83.59
N PRO A 488 -13.03 7.53 -82.51
CA PRO A 488 -12.26 8.77 -82.50
C PRO A 488 -10.77 8.52 -82.69
N LEU A 489 -10.09 9.45 -83.36
CA LEU A 489 -8.66 9.38 -83.68
C LEU A 489 -7.81 9.13 -82.44
N ILE A 490 -8.03 9.89 -81.36
CA ILE A 490 -7.30 9.76 -80.08
C ILE A 490 -7.40 8.33 -79.55
N ALA A 491 -8.60 7.74 -79.56
CA ALA A 491 -8.80 6.39 -79.06
C ALA A 491 -8.14 5.34 -79.96
N SER A 492 -8.35 5.41 -81.28
CA SER A 492 -7.80 4.42 -82.20
C SER A 492 -6.27 4.45 -82.27
N VAL A 493 -5.68 5.65 -82.25
CA VAL A 493 -4.23 5.83 -82.33
C VAL A 493 -3.56 5.39 -81.03
N ILE A 494 -4.07 5.79 -79.86
CA ILE A 494 -3.49 5.35 -78.58
C ILE A 494 -3.52 3.83 -78.45
N LEU A 495 -4.63 3.17 -78.80
CA LEU A 495 -4.71 1.71 -78.72
C LEU A 495 -3.71 1.04 -79.69
N SER A 496 -3.55 1.59 -80.90
CA SER A 496 -2.61 1.08 -81.90
C SER A 496 -1.15 1.31 -81.52
N TYR A 497 -0.83 2.48 -80.94
CA TYR A 497 0.47 2.79 -80.34
C TYR A 497 0.81 1.78 -79.23
N MET A 498 -0.16 1.46 -78.36
CA MET A 498 0.05 0.49 -77.28
C MET A 498 0.35 -0.92 -77.78
N ASP A 499 -0.31 -1.36 -78.86
CA ASP A 499 -0.01 -2.64 -79.51
C ASP A 499 1.44 -2.72 -80.01
N GLN A 500 1.99 -1.60 -80.48
CA GLN A 500 3.38 -1.52 -80.95
C GLN A 500 4.39 -1.49 -79.80
N VAL A 501 4.01 -0.91 -78.65
CA VAL A 501 4.86 -0.81 -77.46
C VAL A 501 4.94 -2.12 -76.68
N TYR A 502 3.87 -2.95 -76.64
CA TYR A 502 3.86 -4.16 -75.82
C TYR A 502 5.02 -5.15 -76.07
N PRO A 503 5.43 -5.44 -77.31
CA PRO A 503 6.57 -6.33 -77.57
C PRO A 503 7.89 -5.82 -76.99
N GLU A 504 8.07 -4.51 -76.88
CA GLU A 504 9.30 -3.87 -76.39
C GLU A 504 9.40 -3.87 -74.85
N LEU A 505 8.28 -4.11 -74.16
CA LEU A 505 8.25 -4.13 -72.70
C LEU A 505 8.86 -5.42 -72.12
N PRO A 506 9.63 -5.32 -71.02
CA PRO A 506 10.49 -6.40 -70.53
C PRO A 506 9.75 -7.56 -69.86
N SER A 507 8.51 -7.37 -69.40
CA SER A 507 7.73 -8.43 -68.74
C SER A 507 6.23 -8.20 -68.83
N ASP A 508 5.45 -9.27 -68.67
CA ASP A 508 3.98 -9.21 -68.60
C ASP A 508 3.49 -8.34 -67.45
N LYS A 509 4.20 -8.34 -66.31
CA LYS A 509 3.90 -7.45 -65.17
C LYS A 509 4.04 -5.98 -65.54
N VAL A 510 5.03 -5.62 -66.35
CA VAL A 510 5.18 -4.23 -66.84
C VAL A 510 4.11 -3.92 -67.87
N ARG A 511 3.77 -4.86 -68.77
CA ARG A 511 2.69 -4.69 -69.76
C ARG A 511 1.32 -4.42 -69.13
N THR A 512 0.98 -5.14 -68.06
CA THR A 512 -0.27 -4.93 -67.31
C THR A 512 -0.26 -3.62 -66.54
N ALA A 513 0.88 -3.29 -65.90
CA ALA A 513 1.07 -2.07 -65.14
C ALA A 513 0.90 -0.79 -65.97
N VAL A 514 1.14 -0.80 -67.29
CA VAL A 514 0.86 0.35 -68.18
C VAL A 514 -0.57 0.87 -68.01
N TRP A 515 -1.53 -0.02 -67.79
CA TRP A 515 -2.94 0.33 -67.66
C TRP A 515 -3.46 0.34 -66.23
N THR A 516 -2.77 -0.26 -65.27
CA THR A 516 -3.25 -0.38 -63.88
C THR A 516 -2.44 0.42 -62.87
N ALA A 517 -1.23 0.86 -63.22
CA ALA A 517 -0.42 1.68 -62.32
C ALA A 517 -0.97 3.12 -62.24
N PRO A 518 -0.93 3.74 -61.04
CA PRO A 518 -1.33 5.13 -60.89
C PRO A 518 -0.32 6.05 -61.60
N VAL A 519 -0.85 6.98 -62.41
CA VAL A 519 -0.05 7.99 -63.12
C VAL A 519 -0.29 9.35 -62.49
N LYS A 520 0.78 10.14 -62.32
CA LYS A 520 0.65 11.51 -61.81
C LYS A 520 -0.19 12.34 -62.79
N LEU A 521 -1.30 12.90 -62.30
CA LEU A 521 -2.28 13.62 -63.11
C LEU A 521 -1.67 14.77 -63.93
N ASN A 522 -0.61 15.42 -63.43
CA ASN A 522 0.07 16.49 -64.16
C ASN A 522 0.71 16.01 -65.48
N LEU A 523 1.28 14.80 -65.51
CA LEU A 523 1.87 14.23 -66.73
C LEU A 523 0.77 13.92 -67.74
N THR A 524 -0.33 13.34 -67.28
CA THR A 524 -1.52 13.10 -68.11
C THR A 524 -2.07 14.40 -68.68
N HIS A 525 -2.19 15.45 -67.87
CA HIS A 525 -2.67 16.76 -68.31
C HIS A 525 -1.73 17.47 -69.28
N GLN A 526 -0.41 17.29 -69.17
CA GLN A 526 0.56 17.86 -70.13
C GLN A 526 0.35 17.26 -71.53
N LEU A 527 0.31 15.94 -71.65
CA LEU A 527 0.05 15.29 -72.94
C LEU A 527 -1.38 15.57 -73.45
N ARG A 528 -2.39 15.51 -72.57
CA ARG A 528 -3.78 15.91 -72.90
C ARG A 528 -3.84 17.35 -73.41
N HIS A 529 -3.06 18.28 -72.85
CA HIS A 529 -3.01 19.67 -73.30
C HIS A 529 -2.47 19.80 -74.72
N LEU A 530 -1.34 19.13 -75.02
CA LEU A 530 -0.74 19.12 -76.36
C LEU A 530 -1.72 18.54 -77.40
N LEU A 531 -2.34 17.41 -77.09
CA LEU A 531 -3.34 16.76 -77.94
C LEU A 531 -4.60 17.62 -78.11
N ASN A 532 -4.98 18.41 -77.10
CA ASN A 532 -6.19 19.23 -77.16
C ASN A 532 -5.99 20.56 -77.91
N GLN A 533 -4.76 21.08 -77.98
CA GLN A 533 -4.44 22.33 -78.67
C GLN A 533 -4.34 22.19 -80.19
N ARG A 534 -3.85 21.04 -80.67
CA ARG A 534 -3.70 20.79 -82.12
C ARG A 534 -5.04 20.38 -82.74
N GLN A 535 -5.33 20.85 -83.95
CA GLN A 535 -6.43 20.29 -84.74
C GLN A 535 -5.91 19.00 -85.39
N LEU A 536 -6.53 17.87 -85.04
CA LEU A 536 -6.09 16.55 -85.48
C LEU A 536 -6.95 16.09 -86.66
N HIS A 537 -6.32 15.75 -87.78
CA HIS A 537 -6.98 15.37 -89.03
C HIS A 537 -6.75 13.90 -89.41
N ASP A 538 -5.60 13.34 -89.05
CA ASP A 538 -5.24 11.95 -89.35
C ASP A 538 -4.49 11.27 -88.18
N ASP A 539 -4.13 9.99 -88.38
CA ASP A 539 -3.45 9.19 -87.36
C ASP A 539 -2.00 9.64 -87.11
N THR A 540 -1.35 10.21 -88.13
CA THR A 540 0.06 10.61 -88.08
C THR A 540 0.24 11.80 -87.14
N GLU A 541 -0.63 12.80 -87.22
CA GLU A 541 -0.56 13.98 -86.34
C GLU A 541 -0.72 13.62 -84.85
N VAL A 542 -1.53 12.60 -84.53
CA VAL A 542 -1.69 12.12 -83.14
C VAL A 542 -0.44 11.38 -82.67
N LEU A 543 0.14 10.53 -83.52
CA LEU A 543 1.37 9.81 -83.22
C LEU A 543 2.55 10.77 -83.02
N GLU A 544 2.69 11.79 -83.88
CA GLU A 544 3.73 12.82 -83.74
C GLU A 544 3.66 13.50 -82.37
N VAL A 545 2.46 13.85 -81.88
CA VAL A 545 2.32 14.47 -80.55
C VAL A 545 2.71 13.51 -79.42
N ILE A 546 2.38 12.22 -79.56
CA ILE A 546 2.73 11.19 -78.56
C ILE A 546 4.25 10.96 -78.54
N GLU A 547 4.88 10.86 -79.71
CA GLU A 547 6.32 10.67 -79.87
C GLU A 547 7.12 11.92 -79.44
N ASP A 548 6.70 13.12 -79.84
CA ASP A 548 7.30 14.41 -79.44
C ASP A 548 7.30 14.60 -77.92
N TYR A 549 6.22 14.16 -77.25
CA TYR A 549 6.11 14.26 -75.79
C TYR A 549 7.12 13.33 -75.08
N ASN A 550 7.53 12.23 -75.71
CA ASN A 550 8.53 11.27 -75.21
C ASN A 550 8.27 10.82 -73.75
N GLY A 551 7.01 10.52 -73.43
CA GLY A 551 6.57 10.12 -72.10
C GLY A 551 6.49 8.61 -71.91
N GLU A 552 6.39 8.15 -70.66
CA GLU A 552 6.15 6.73 -70.37
C GLU A 552 4.82 6.24 -70.96
N PRO A 553 4.74 4.99 -71.45
CA PRO A 553 3.50 4.42 -71.99
C PRO A 553 2.31 4.55 -71.04
N SER A 554 2.52 4.39 -69.74
CA SER A 554 1.47 4.57 -68.73
C SER A 554 0.81 5.95 -68.81
N THR A 555 1.57 7.00 -69.13
CA THR A 555 1.04 8.37 -69.32
C THR A 555 0.09 8.43 -70.51
N VAL A 556 0.46 7.82 -71.64
CA VAL A 556 -0.36 7.76 -72.85
C VAL A 556 -1.65 6.96 -72.59
N ALA A 557 -1.55 5.84 -71.88
CA ALA A 557 -2.70 5.05 -71.44
C ALA A 557 -3.65 5.85 -70.53
N SER A 558 -3.08 6.63 -69.60
CA SER A 558 -3.83 7.52 -68.71
C SER A 558 -4.57 8.62 -69.49
N VAL A 559 -4.00 9.15 -70.58
CA VAL A 559 -4.68 10.14 -71.43
C VAL A 559 -5.92 9.56 -72.10
N LEU A 560 -5.90 8.29 -72.53
CA LEU A 560 -7.10 7.64 -73.05
C LEU A 560 -8.20 7.55 -71.97
N LYS A 561 -7.84 7.23 -70.72
CA LYS A 561 -8.80 7.22 -69.61
C LYS A 561 -9.40 8.61 -69.39
N ILE A 562 -8.58 9.67 -69.37
CA ILE A 562 -9.07 11.05 -69.25
C ILE A 562 -9.95 11.44 -70.44
N TYR A 563 -9.59 11.05 -71.66
CA TYR A 563 -10.40 11.31 -72.84
C TYR A 563 -11.82 10.74 -72.69
N LEU A 564 -11.95 9.48 -72.25
CA LEU A 564 -13.24 8.85 -71.97
C LEU A 564 -13.97 9.48 -70.77
N LEU A 565 -13.21 9.86 -69.74
CA LEU A 565 -13.73 10.53 -68.54
C LEU A 565 -14.19 11.97 -68.77
N GLU A 566 -13.77 12.62 -69.85
CA GLU A 566 -14.20 13.98 -70.19
C GLU A 566 -15.35 14.04 -71.22
N LEU A 567 -15.77 12.90 -71.78
CA LEU A 567 -16.90 12.86 -72.71
C LEU A 567 -18.17 13.43 -72.03
N PRO A 568 -18.97 14.28 -72.72
CA PRO A 568 -20.24 14.79 -72.19
C PRO A 568 -21.22 13.68 -71.84
N GLU A 569 -21.28 12.65 -72.68
CA GLU A 569 -21.97 11.39 -72.40
C GLU A 569 -20.97 10.23 -72.44
N ARG A 570 -21.06 9.34 -71.45
CA ARG A 570 -20.19 8.18 -71.31
C ARG A 570 -20.39 7.20 -72.47
N LEU A 571 -19.46 6.25 -72.63
CA LEU A 571 -19.57 5.23 -73.69
C LEU A 571 -20.88 4.46 -73.60
N ILE A 572 -21.32 4.12 -72.40
CA ILE A 572 -22.67 3.63 -72.10
C ILE A 572 -23.47 4.83 -71.59
N THR A 573 -24.47 5.25 -72.37
CA THR A 573 -25.27 6.45 -72.08
C THR A 573 -26.13 6.24 -70.83
N LYS A 574 -26.48 7.36 -70.18
CA LYS A 574 -27.31 7.38 -68.97
C LYS A 574 -28.70 6.75 -69.18
N ASP A 575 -29.22 6.76 -70.40
CA ASP A 575 -30.57 6.30 -70.73
C ASP A 575 -30.73 4.78 -70.57
N ILE A 576 -29.64 4.02 -70.72
CA ILE A 576 -29.64 2.57 -70.55
C ILE A 576 -29.00 2.13 -69.23
N TYR A 577 -28.49 3.06 -68.42
CA TYR A 577 -27.85 2.77 -67.14
C TYR A 577 -28.81 2.04 -66.19
N ASP A 578 -30.02 2.58 -66.01
CA ASP A 578 -30.99 2.02 -65.05
C ASP A 578 -31.50 0.64 -65.51
N VAL A 579 -31.60 0.41 -66.82
CA VAL A 579 -31.91 -0.90 -67.40
C VAL A 579 -30.81 -1.92 -67.09
N LEU A 580 -29.54 -1.55 -67.27
CA LEU A 580 -28.41 -2.40 -66.94
C LEU A 580 -28.31 -2.66 -65.44
N LYS A 581 -28.61 -1.65 -64.60
CA LYS A 581 -28.63 -1.82 -63.14
C LYS A 581 -29.66 -2.86 -62.71
N VAL A 582 -30.88 -2.83 -63.27
CA VAL A 582 -31.92 -3.83 -62.99
C VAL A 582 -31.48 -5.21 -63.49
N LEU A 583 -30.96 -5.30 -64.72
CA LEU A 583 -30.47 -6.55 -65.29
C LEU A 583 -29.40 -7.22 -64.41
N TYR A 584 -28.41 -6.45 -63.95
CA TYR A 584 -27.32 -6.97 -63.12
C TYR A 584 -27.74 -7.23 -61.66
N ALA A 585 -28.81 -6.62 -61.18
CA ALA A 585 -29.41 -6.97 -59.89
C ALA A 585 -30.19 -8.29 -59.97
N GLU A 586 -30.99 -8.46 -61.03
CA GLU A 586 -31.82 -9.64 -61.27
C GLU A 586 -30.98 -10.89 -61.59
N TYR A 587 -29.92 -10.73 -62.39
CA TYR A 587 -29.00 -11.79 -62.78
C TYR A 587 -27.60 -11.56 -62.20
N SER A 588 -27.50 -11.47 -60.87
CA SER A 588 -26.23 -11.19 -60.16
C SER A 588 -25.13 -12.21 -60.47
N LEU A 589 -23.87 -11.75 -60.53
CA LEU A 589 -22.70 -12.63 -60.53
C LEU A 589 -22.67 -13.39 -59.18
N PRO A 590 -22.45 -14.72 -59.16
CA PRO A 590 -22.24 -15.42 -57.91
C PRO A 590 -20.99 -14.88 -57.22
N ALA A 591 -21.10 -14.62 -55.91
CA ALA A 591 -19.98 -14.17 -55.09
C ALA A 591 -18.82 -15.14 -55.25
N THR A 592 -17.63 -14.63 -55.54
CA THR A 592 -16.38 -15.36 -55.31
C THR A 592 -16.11 -15.32 -53.81
N THR A 593 -16.91 -16.03 -53.02
CA THR A 593 -16.57 -16.41 -51.66
C THR A 593 -16.18 -17.87 -51.67
N ASP A 594 -15.10 -18.18 -50.94
CA ASP A 594 -14.64 -19.53 -50.60
C ASP A 594 -15.70 -20.25 -49.76
N GLU A 595 -16.88 -20.50 -50.32
CA GLU A 595 -17.93 -21.30 -49.72
C GLU A 595 -17.87 -22.72 -50.28
N GLU A 596 -17.45 -23.62 -49.39
CA GLU A 596 -17.62 -25.08 -49.35
C GLU A 596 -17.88 -25.80 -50.68
N GLU A 597 -16.91 -26.63 -51.10
CA GLU A 597 -17.11 -27.60 -52.19
C GLU A 597 -18.38 -28.45 -51.96
N PRO A 598 -19.32 -28.50 -52.93
CA PRO A 598 -20.49 -29.37 -52.81
C PRO A 598 -20.10 -30.85 -52.79
N THR A 599 -20.63 -31.58 -51.82
CA THR A 599 -20.45 -33.02 -51.62
C THR A 599 -21.41 -33.83 -52.51
N SER A 600 -21.17 -33.85 -53.83
CA SER A 600 -21.56 -34.92 -54.80
C SER A 600 -21.51 -34.43 -56.26
N GLU A 601 -21.15 -35.31 -57.20
CA GLU A 601 -20.99 -35.00 -58.63
C GLU A 601 -22.31 -34.66 -59.36
N GLU A 602 -23.46 -35.15 -58.87
CA GLU A 602 -24.78 -34.90 -59.49
C GLU A 602 -25.36 -33.51 -59.15
N VAL A 603 -25.09 -32.98 -57.94
CA VAL A 603 -25.53 -31.64 -57.52
C VAL A 603 -24.69 -30.55 -58.20
N LYS A 604 -23.40 -30.81 -58.44
CA LYS A 604 -22.51 -29.94 -59.23
C LYS A 604 -23.01 -29.72 -60.66
N GLY A 605 -23.64 -30.72 -61.29
CA GLY A 605 -24.19 -30.61 -62.65
C GLY A 605 -25.42 -29.69 -62.73
N GLN A 606 -26.38 -29.85 -61.82
CA GLN A 606 -27.63 -29.07 -61.82
C GLN A 606 -27.44 -27.60 -61.41
N GLU A 607 -26.51 -27.31 -60.51
CA GLU A 607 -26.15 -25.93 -60.15
C GLU A 607 -25.31 -25.25 -61.24
N ALA A 608 -24.43 -25.99 -61.92
CA ALA A 608 -23.67 -25.48 -63.07
C ALA A 608 -24.58 -25.14 -64.26
N ASP A 609 -25.59 -25.96 -64.55
CA ASP A 609 -26.55 -25.71 -65.63
C ASP A 609 -27.42 -24.48 -65.37
N LYS A 610 -27.92 -24.31 -64.13
CA LYS A 610 -28.67 -23.10 -63.73
C LYS A 610 -27.80 -21.83 -63.76
N LYS A 611 -26.55 -21.93 -63.32
CA LYS A 611 -25.58 -20.81 -63.37
C LYS A 611 -25.28 -20.40 -64.81
N LEU A 612 -25.09 -21.38 -65.70
CA LEU A 612 -24.87 -21.14 -67.12
C LEU A 612 -26.08 -20.49 -67.80
N GLU A 613 -27.30 -20.85 -67.40
CA GLU A 613 -28.54 -20.22 -67.90
C GLU A 613 -28.68 -18.76 -67.44
N ILE A 614 -28.43 -18.48 -66.15
CA ILE A 614 -28.42 -17.11 -65.58
C ILE A 614 -27.38 -16.23 -66.28
N ASP A 615 -26.16 -16.75 -66.46
CA ASP A 615 -25.10 -16.05 -67.18
C ASP A 615 -25.50 -15.80 -68.64
N ASN A 616 -26.05 -16.79 -69.35
CA ASN A 616 -26.50 -16.59 -70.72
C ASN A 616 -27.63 -15.55 -70.85
N ASN A 617 -28.57 -15.51 -69.89
CA ASN A 617 -29.63 -14.50 -69.85
C ASN A 617 -29.07 -13.10 -69.60
N ARG A 618 -28.13 -12.95 -68.64
CA ARG A 618 -27.42 -11.70 -68.38
C ARG A 618 -26.67 -11.21 -69.61
N ILE A 619 -25.86 -12.08 -70.24
CA ILE A 619 -25.02 -11.72 -71.38
C ILE A 619 -25.86 -11.39 -72.62
N THR A 620 -26.95 -12.12 -72.86
CA THR A 620 -27.90 -11.81 -73.95
C THR A 620 -28.63 -10.49 -73.70
N GLY A 621 -29.06 -10.25 -72.46
CA GLY A 621 -29.68 -9.00 -72.02
C GLY A 621 -28.74 -7.80 -72.17
N LEU A 622 -27.47 -7.96 -71.79
CA LEU A 622 -26.43 -6.95 -71.95
C LEU A 622 -26.24 -6.61 -73.44
N ALA A 623 -26.06 -7.62 -74.30
CA ALA A 623 -25.87 -7.41 -75.73
C ALA A 623 -27.08 -6.70 -76.38
N THR A 624 -28.30 -7.08 -76.01
CA THR A 624 -29.53 -6.46 -76.52
C THR A 624 -29.67 -5.01 -76.05
N THR A 625 -29.34 -4.74 -74.80
CA THR A 625 -29.38 -3.38 -74.24
C THR A 625 -28.34 -2.47 -74.91
N LEU A 626 -27.11 -2.96 -75.10
CA LEU A 626 -26.04 -2.22 -75.79
C LEU A 626 -26.35 -1.98 -77.28
N ALA A 627 -27.17 -2.80 -77.93
CA ALA A 627 -27.58 -2.63 -79.34
C ALA A 627 -28.42 -1.36 -79.59
N THR A 628 -28.93 -0.75 -78.53
CA THR A 628 -29.67 0.52 -78.58
C THR A 628 -28.75 1.74 -78.68
N LEU A 629 -27.46 1.60 -78.35
CA LEU A 629 -26.49 2.68 -78.37
C LEU A 629 -26.17 3.15 -79.80
N PRO A 630 -25.77 4.42 -79.99
CA PRO A 630 -25.28 4.91 -81.27
C PRO A 630 -24.03 4.13 -81.75
N LYS A 631 -23.88 4.02 -83.07
CA LYS A 631 -22.78 3.26 -83.69
C LYS A 631 -21.37 3.71 -83.22
N PRO A 632 -21.06 5.01 -83.04
CA PRO A 632 -19.77 5.44 -82.52
C PRO A 632 -19.45 4.92 -81.11
N HIS A 633 -20.46 4.84 -80.24
CA HIS A 633 -20.32 4.31 -78.87
C HIS A 633 -19.98 2.82 -78.90
N ILE A 634 -20.75 2.02 -79.65
CA ILE A 634 -20.54 0.57 -79.78
C ILE A 634 -19.17 0.28 -80.41
N ALA A 635 -18.78 1.02 -81.46
CA ALA A 635 -17.51 0.81 -82.15
C ALA A 635 -16.31 1.17 -81.27
N THR A 636 -16.41 2.26 -80.50
CA THR A 636 -15.35 2.68 -79.56
C THR A 636 -15.21 1.66 -78.43
N LEU A 637 -16.33 1.15 -77.91
CA LEU A 637 -16.34 0.07 -76.93
C LEU A 637 -15.74 -1.23 -77.49
N ASP A 638 -16.13 -1.66 -78.72
CA ASP A 638 -15.53 -2.85 -79.36
C ASP A 638 -14.02 -2.66 -79.55
N ALA A 639 -13.55 -1.47 -79.94
CA ALA A 639 -12.13 -1.19 -80.11
C ALA A 639 -11.35 -1.38 -78.79
N ILE A 640 -11.82 -0.76 -77.70
CA ILE A 640 -11.20 -0.87 -76.36
C ILE A 640 -11.23 -2.32 -75.86
N ILE A 641 -12.38 -2.99 -75.96
CA ILE A 641 -12.52 -4.38 -75.52
C ILE A 641 -11.68 -5.33 -76.38
N THR A 642 -11.58 -5.09 -77.68
CA THR A 642 -10.70 -5.88 -78.57
C THR A 642 -9.25 -5.73 -78.21
N HIS A 643 -8.82 -4.52 -77.86
CA HIS A 643 -7.48 -4.23 -77.41
C HIS A 643 -7.11 -5.05 -76.17
N PHE A 644 -7.89 -4.90 -75.10
CA PHE A 644 -7.63 -5.64 -73.86
C PHE A 644 -7.82 -7.13 -74.01
N TYR A 645 -8.78 -7.60 -74.81
CA TYR A 645 -8.97 -9.02 -75.08
C TYR A 645 -7.75 -9.64 -75.81
N ARG A 646 -7.08 -8.91 -76.70
CA ARG A 646 -5.82 -9.36 -77.31
C ARG A 646 -4.70 -9.41 -76.28
N LEU A 647 -4.56 -8.38 -75.44
CA LEU A 647 -3.55 -8.38 -74.37
C LEU A 647 -3.78 -9.54 -73.39
N ILE A 648 -5.01 -9.77 -72.93
CA ILE A 648 -5.38 -10.90 -72.07
C ILE A 648 -5.03 -12.24 -72.73
N LYS A 649 -5.24 -12.39 -74.04
CA LYS A 649 -4.82 -13.59 -74.78
C LYS A 649 -3.30 -13.77 -74.82
N ILE A 650 -2.54 -12.68 -74.99
CA ILE A 650 -1.07 -12.72 -74.95
C ILE A 650 -0.62 -13.17 -73.57
N LEU A 651 -1.17 -12.59 -72.50
CA LEU A 651 -0.86 -12.97 -71.12
C LEU A 651 -1.13 -14.45 -70.87
N LYS A 652 -2.24 -15.01 -71.38
CA LYS A 652 -2.56 -16.45 -71.27
C LYS A 652 -1.52 -17.39 -71.88
N MET A 653 -0.66 -16.91 -72.77
CA MET A 653 0.38 -17.71 -73.41
C MET A 653 1.69 -17.77 -72.60
N GLY A 654 1.82 -17.02 -71.50
CA GLY A 654 2.99 -17.02 -70.61
C GLY A 654 3.00 -18.14 -69.55
N GLU A 655 4.14 -18.33 -68.86
CA GLU A 655 4.38 -19.43 -67.91
C GLU A 655 3.42 -19.42 -66.68
N SER A 656 2.93 -18.26 -66.24
CA SER A 656 1.86 -18.09 -65.24
C SER A 656 0.61 -17.45 -65.85
N GLY A 657 0.37 -17.71 -67.12
CA GLY A 657 -0.50 -16.89 -67.97
C GLY A 657 -1.97 -16.90 -67.59
N ALA A 658 -2.49 -17.99 -67.03
CA ALA A 658 -3.90 -18.08 -66.64
C ALA A 658 -4.23 -17.17 -65.43
N LEU A 659 -3.41 -17.21 -64.39
CA LEU A 659 -3.58 -16.38 -63.19
C LEU A 659 -3.34 -14.90 -63.51
N ALA A 660 -2.23 -14.58 -64.20
CA ALA A 660 -1.91 -13.21 -64.59
C ALA A 660 -2.99 -12.59 -65.48
N ALA A 661 -3.59 -13.38 -66.40
CA ALA A 661 -4.70 -12.93 -67.21
C ALA A 661 -5.98 -12.68 -66.40
N ALA A 662 -6.28 -13.53 -65.41
CA ALA A 662 -7.45 -13.36 -64.53
C ALA A 662 -7.30 -12.12 -63.63
N GLU A 663 -6.15 -11.96 -62.98
CA GLU A 663 -5.80 -10.78 -62.17
C GLU A 663 -5.89 -9.51 -63.00
N PHE A 664 -5.30 -9.50 -64.21
CA PHE A 664 -5.37 -8.36 -65.09
C PHE A 664 -6.80 -8.07 -65.56
N THR A 665 -7.60 -9.10 -65.87
CA THR A 665 -9.01 -8.93 -66.28
C THR A 665 -9.81 -8.24 -65.17
N SER A 666 -9.61 -8.63 -63.91
CA SER A 666 -10.24 -7.96 -62.77
C SER A 666 -9.75 -6.52 -62.61
N ALA A 667 -8.42 -6.32 -62.57
CA ALA A 667 -7.81 -5.01 -62.37
C ALA A 667 -8.21 -4.01 -63.47
N ILE A 668 -8.15 -4.40 -64.75
CA ILE A 668 -8.52 -3.51 -65.86
C ILE A 668 -10.01 -3.19 -65.86
N SER A 669 -10.86 -4.12 -65.41
CA SER A 669 -12.30 -3.89 -65.27
C SER A 669 -12.59 -2.86 -64.20
N GLN A 670 -11.85 -2.86 -63.09
CA GLN A 670 -11.96 -1.82 -62.06
C GLN A 670 -11.48 -0.46 -62.58
N GLU A 671 -10.37 -0.43 -63.30
CA GLU A 671 -9.78 0.79 -63.88
C GLU A 671 -10.71 1.48 -64.91
N PHE A 672 -11.37 0.70 -65.76
CA PHE A 672 -12.22 1.22 -66.83
C PHE A 672 -13.70 1.36 -66.44
N ALA A 673 -14.12 0.86 -65.27
CA ALA A 673 -15.49 0.96 -64.78
C ALA A 673 -16.04 2.40 -64.89
N ASN A 674 -15.26 3.38 -64.42
CA ASN A 674 -15.66 4.79 -64.41
C ASN A 674 -15.54 5.46 -65.79
N CYS A 675 -14.81 4.85 -66.72
CA CYS A 675 -14.64 5.36 -68.08
C CYS A 675 -15.83 5.00 -68.98
N ILE A 676 -16.51 3.88 -68.70
CA ILE A 676 -17.60 3.38 -69.54
C ILE A 676 -18.99 3.84 -69.11
N ILE A 677 -19.21 4.07 -67.81
CA ILE A 677 -20.51 4.49 -67.24
C ILE A 677 -20.34 5.69 -66.31
N GLU A 678 -21.43 6.38 -66.02
CA GLU A 678 -21.45 7.43 -65.00
C GLU A 678 -21.61 6.78 -63.61
N VAL A 679 -20.64 7.02 -62.72
CA VAL A 679 -20.70 6.52 -61.34
C VAL A 679 -21.76 7.26 -60.55
N ARG A 680 -22.70 6.51 -59.95
CA ARG A 680 -23.72 7.04 -59.03
C ARG A 680 -23.45 6.53 -57.60
N MET A 681 -23.51 7.43 -56.61
CA MET A 681 -23.36 7.08 -55.19
C MET A 681 -24.72 6.65 -54.61
N PRO A 682 -24.78 5.65 -53.70
CA PRO A 682 -23.67 5.02 -52.96
C PRO A 682 -23.02 3.80 -53.66
N ASP A 683 -23.61 3.31 -54.76
CA ASP A 683 -23.21 2.05 -55.42
C ASP A 683 -21.78 2.05 -55.96
N GLY A 684 -21.20 3.23 -56.23
CA GLY A 684 -19.82 3.37 -56.68
C GLY A 684 -19.59 2.78 -58.07
N ASN A 685 -18.46 2.10 -58.26
CA ASN A 685 -18.03 1.57 -59.56
C ASN A 685 -18.42 0.10 -59.81
N ASP A 686 -19.18 -0.54 -58.92
CA ASP A 686 -19.52 -1.97 -58.97
C ASP A 686 -20.20 -2.36 -60.30
N LEU A 687 -21.26 -1.66 -60.71
CA LEU A 687 -21.95 -1.94 -61.96
C LEU A 687 -21.02 -1.83 -63.18
N GLY A 688 -20.13 -0.83 -63.19
CA GLY A 688 -19.18 -0.60 -64.28
C GLY A 688 -18.13 -1.70 -64.35
N TYR A 689 -17.65 -2.15 -63.19
CA TYR A 689 -16.75 -3.29 -63.08
C TYR A 689 -17.40 -4.55 -63.67
N LYS A 690 -18.62 -4.89 -63.24
CA LYS A 690 -19.35 -6.08 -63.71
C LYS A 690 -19.58 -6.07 -65.21
N ILE A 691 -20.01 -4.92 -65.76
CA ILE A 691 -20.22 -4.76 -67.21
C ILE A 691 -18.90 -4.91 -67.97
N PHE A 692 -17.83 -4.24 -67.55
CA PHE A 692 -16.55 -4.32 -68.27
C PHE A 692 -15.96 -5.73 -68.21
N TYR A 693 -16.08 -6.40 -67.07
CA TYR A 693 -15.65 -7.79 -66.89
C TYR A 693 -16.38 -8.75 -67.84
N ASP A 694 -17.71 -8.63 -67.95
CA ASP A 694 -18.52 -9.45 -68.87
C ASP A 694 -18.18 -9.14 -70.33
N LEU A 695 -17.94 -7.87 -70.68
CA LEU A 695 -17.52 -7.47 -72.03
C LEU A 695 -16.20 -8.12 -72.44
N LEU A 696 -15.23 -8.22 -71.52
CA LEU A 696 -13.95 -8.90 -71.78
C LEU A 696 -14.11 -10.42 -71.87
N THR A 697 -14.85 -11.02 -70.94
CA THR A 697 -14.98 -12.48 -70.81
C THR A 697 -15.84 -13.08 -71.91
N HIS A 698 -16.95 -12.41 -72.26
CA HIS A 698 -17.95 -12.87 -73.23
C HIS A 698 -17.90 -12.10 -74.56
N ARG A 699 -16.77 -11.48 -74.90
CA ARG A 699 -16.58 -10.63 -76.09
C ARG A 699 -17.18 -11.23 -77.37
N LYS A 700 -16.88 -12.49 -77.67
CA LYS A 700 -17.33 -13.15 -78.92
C LYS A 700 -18.85 -13.24 -79.02
N GLN A 701 -19.52 -13.53 -77.91
CA GLN A 701 -20.98 -13.64 -77.82
C GLN A 701 -21.60 -12.25 -77.95
N ILE A 702 -21.17 -11.30 -77.12
CA ILE A 702 -21.75 -9.94 -77.06
C ILE A 702 -21.55 -9.20 -78.39
N PHE A 703 -20.31 -9.07 -78.87
CA PHE A 703 -20.04 -8.31 -80.10
C PHE A 703 -20.42 -9.07 -81.38
N GLY A 704 -20.56 -10.40 -81.31
CA GLY A 704 -21.15 -11.20 -82.39
C GLY A 704 -22.65 -10.92 -82.57
N GLU A 705 -23.39 -10.89 -81.45
CA GLU A 705 -24.81 -10.51 -81.37
C GLU A 705 -25.03 -9.08 -81.88
N LEU A 706 -24.24 -8.12 -81.40
CA LEU A 706 -24.31 -6.71 -81.81
C LEU A 706 -24.09 -6.53 -83.32
N LYS A 707 -23.12 -7.24 -83.91
CA LYS A 707 -22.86 -7.21 -85.36
C LYS A 707 -24.04 -7.77 -86.16
N ARG A 708 -24.64 -8.86 -85.69
CA ARG A 708 -25.82 -9.52 -86.32
C ARG A 708 -27.08 -8.65 -86.26
N GLN A 709 -27.30 -7.93 -85.16
CA GLN A 709 -28.44 -7.01 -85.02
C GLN A 709 -28.24 -5.73 -85.85
N GLY A 710 -26.99 -5.24 -85.96
CA GLY A 710 -26.63 -4.10 -86.81
C GLY A 710 -26.82 -4.35 -88.31
N THR A 711 -26.61 -5.57 -88.80
CA THR A 711 -26.95 -5.94 -90.20
C THR A 711 -28.45 -6.06 -90.42
N LYS A 712 -29.22 -6.62 -89.47
CA LYS A 712 -30.70 -6.68 -89.57
C LYS A 712 -31.38 -5.31 -89.62
N LYS A 713 -30.83 -4.29 -88.94
CA LYS A 713 -31.31 -2.90 -89.01
C LYS A 713 -31.05 -2.21 -90.37
N LYS A 714 -30.14 -2.75 -91.19
CA LYS A 714 -29.84 -2.23 -92.55
C LYS A 714 -30.75 -2.83 -93.62
N ASP A 715 -31.35 -3.99 -93.36
CA ASP A 715 -32.16 -4.77 -94.32
C ASP A 715 -33.67 -4.52 -94.18
N ASN A 716 -34.11 -3.68 -93.23
CA ASN A 716 -35.48 -3.16 -93.16
C ASN A 716 -35.43 -1.63 -93.33
N PRO A 717 -36.01 -1.07 -94.42
CA PRO A 717 -35.99 0.37 -94.69
C PRO A 717 -36.79 1.19 -93.69
#